data_AF-A0A383S7Z3-F1
#
_entry.id   AF-A0A383S7Z3-F1
#
_cell.length_a   1.000
_cell.length_b   1.000
_cell.length_c   1.000
_cell.angle_alpha   90.00
_cell.angle_beta   90.00
_cell.angle_gamma   90.00
#
_symmetry.space_group_name_H-M   'P 1'
#
loop_
_entity.id
_entity.type
_entity.pdbx_description
1 polymer ?
#
loop_
_entity_poly.entity_id
_entity_poly.type
_entity_poly.pdbx_seq_one_letter_code
_entity_poly.pdbx_strand_id
1 'polypeptide(L)'
;MDDTTIRALLYSHDSQGLGHVRRNLALAHHLARIIPEQTGRPVSGLLVSGLSMGDDVLLPAGFDWLTIPGVAKGRGGYEPRNLAGPTSRLIDLRSVLIESAMLSFAPDLVVIDRHIYGVWRELRRPLRRLRARRPGARVVLGLREVLDEPAAAAAEWRALGDLTELRRLVDEVWVYGDQAVHDPIASGEVPPDLADRVRFTGYLARGRREFDGQGEPRHAPFVLTTAGGGSDGQDLLQAAAAMDVPAGHEHVIVTGPQLDDAGFAAVAAQAGPRTRVRRCWPGLSNQIAEADAVIAMGGYNTMCEILATGTPALVVPREEPRLEQLIRARSLAEVGALDVMRAGHADPASLGAWAAQAVGRRVDRSGLALDGLTVAARYAAELLADASSRQGPPARPRIGYVLKVYPRFSETFVVTEMLAREALGDELSIYALRPTTDQRFHPEIARVAARVTWVPRPLKATDMWEQFAGAAGHPRLRENLSGLLPELAELPGDEVAQGVALARCVLEDGITHLHAHFASLAGRMTWLASRLTGVPYTVTTHAKDIFHDSVDLFWLRRICGDADRVIAISEFNESYLRQVLAGTGARISLQYNALELDRFPYHDPPRITSPLRVAALGRLVPKKGFADLIDAVARARSAGVAVTASIAGDGELAGELAARIRRRGLTGHVRLLGPLTQEEVRRLLGDAHVFAAPCVQAADGNIDGLPTVVLESMASGTPVIATAVSGLPEVVRDKDTGILLAPGDVDALAETLTRVAAGGFDLTGMARNARALIEERFDSRKQAAALSDWEAGEAGGER
;
A
#
# COMPACT_ATOMS: atom_id res chain seq x y z
N MET A 1 22.40 -17.67 -15.91
CA MET A 1 23.41 -17.13 -14.97
C MET A 1 23.21 -17.87 -13.66
N ASP A 2 24.30 -18.28 -13.02
CA ASP A 2 24.31 -19.16 -11.84
C ASP A 2 23.53 -18.52 -10.67
N ASP A 3 22.56 -19.24 -10.10
CA ASP A 3 21.61 -18.73 -9.08
C ASP A 3 22.24 -18.62 -7.67
N THR A 4 23.53 -18.93 -7.58
CA THR A 4 24.30 -19.04 -6.33
C THR A 4 24.88 -17.71 -5.85
N THR A 5 25.07 -16.73 -6.73
CA THR A 5 25.70 -15.43 -6.43
C THR A 5 24.68 -14.35 -6.05
N ILE A 6 24.91 -13.66 -4.92
CA ILE A 6 24.12 -12.50 -4.50
C ILE A 6 24.56 -11.27 -5.31
N ARG A 7 23.61 -10.50 -5.84
CA ARG A 7 23.88 -9.31 -6.65
C ARG A 7 23.44 -8.04 -5.95
N ALA A 8 24.38 -7.12 -5.69
CA ALA A 8 24.12 -5.86 -5.02
C ALA A 8 24.33 -4.66 -5.95
N LEU A 9 23.33 -3.82 -6.13
CA LEU A 9 23.44 -2.57 -6.87
C LEU A 9 23.42 -1.38 -5.91
N LEU A 10 24.43 -0.53 -5.95
CA LEU A 10 24.51 0.67 -5.13
C LEU A 10 24.42 1.91 -6.03
N TYR A 11 23.42 2.75 -5.81
CA TYR A 11 23.20 3.96 -6.61
C TYR A 11 23.59 5.23 -5.84
N SER A 12 24.36 6.09 -6.49
CA SER A 12 24.62 7.47 -6.08
C SER A 12 24.33 8.45 -7.23
N HIS A 13 23.65 9.55 -6.91
CA HIS A 13 23.22 10.53 -7.91
C HIS A 13 24.30 11.57 -8.28
N ASP A 14 25.28 11.74 -7.40
CA ASP A 14 26.49 12.58 -7.51
C ASP A 14 26.35 13.86 -8.34
N SER A 15 25.59 14.80 -7.80
CA SER A 15 25.44 16.12 -8.38
C SER A 15 26.47 17.14 -7.91
N GLN A 16 27.01 16.97 -6.70
CA GLN A 16 28.13 17.74 -6.13
C GLN A 16 28.92 16.88 -5.12
N GLY A 17 30.25 16.86 -5.26
CA GLY A 17 31.20 16.25 -4.32
C GLY A 17 31.39 14.75 -4.48
N LEU A 18 32.47 14.22 -3.91
CA LEU A 18 32.79 12.78 -3.91
C LEU A 18 32.06 12.01 -2.79
N GLY A 19 31.17 12.68 -2.06
CA GLY A 19 30.70 12.18 -0.78
C GLY A 19 29.75 10.98 -0.86
N HIS A 20 28.85 10.96 -1.83
CA HIS A 20 27.92 9.84 -2.03
C HIS A 20 28.68 8.62 -2.58
N VAL A 21 29.54 8.82 -3.60
CA VAL A 21 30.39 7.73 -4.09
C VAL A 21 31.27 7.11 -3.02
N ARG A 22 32.00 7.91 -2.22
CA ARG A 22 32.87 7.39 -1.15
C ARG A 22 32.09 6.56 -0.12
N ARG A 23 30.86 6.97 0.19
CA ARG A 23 29.98 6.22 1.11
C ARG A 23 29.57 4.88 0.50
N ASN A 24 29.10 4.89 -0.75
CA ASN A 24 28.71 3.67 -1.44
C ASN A 24 29.91 2.73 -1.63
N LEU A 25 31.10 3.25 -1.87
CA LEU A 25 32.32 2.45 -1.96
C LEU A 25 32.66 1.78 -0.61
N ALA A 26 32.60 2.53 0.49
CA ALA A 26 32.81 1.96 1.83
C ALA A 26 31.76 0.88 2.15
N LEU A 27 30.49 1.13 1.82
CA LEU A 27 29.43 0.11 1.96
C LEU A 27 29.73 -1.12 1.08
N ALA A 28 30.12 -0.93 -0.18
CA ALA A 28 30.43 -2.01 -1.10
C ALA A 28 31.54 -2.92 -0.57
N HIS A 29 32.63 -2.38 -0.03
CA HIS A 29 33.71 -3.17 0.58
C HIS A 29 33.23 -4.02 1.77
N HIS A 30 32.41 -3.45 2.65
CA HIS A 30 31.86 -4.19 3.79
C HIS A 30 30.82 -5.23 3.35
N LEU A 31 29.98 -4.92 2.36
CA LEU A 31 29.04 -5.89 1.77
C LEU A 31 29.81 -7.05 1.12
N ALA A 32 30.87 -6.76 0.37
CA ALA A 32 31.73 -7.74 -0.30
C ALA A 32 32.35 -8.76 0.68
N ARG A 33 32.66 -8.29 1.90
CA ARG A 33 33.26 -9.12 2.95
C ARG A 33 32.21 -9.88 3.77
N ILE A 34 31.20 -9.17 4.29
CA ILE A 34 30.30 -9.71 5.33
C ILE A 34 29.18 -10.57 4.73
N ILE A 35 28.64 -10.24 3.55
CA ILE A 35 27.56 -11.04 2.96
C ILE A 35 28.03 -12.49 2.71
N PRO A 36 29.20 -12.75 2.10
CA PRO A 36 29.69 -14.12 1.94
C PRO A 36 29.97 -14.82 3.27
N GLU A 37 30.56 -14.12 4.26
CA GLU A 37 30.80 -14.66 5.60
C GLU A 37 29.50 -15.15 6.27
N GLN A 38 28.39 -14.43 6.09
CA GLN A 38 27.12 -14.73 6.77
C GLN A 38 26.17 -15.61 5.97
N THR A 39 26.21 -15.55 4.64
CA THR A 39 25.26 -16.27 3.77
C THR A 39 25.87 -17.49 3.09
N GLY A 40 27.21 -17.63 3.10
CA GLY A 40 27.94 -18.67 2.35
C GLY A 40 27.90 -18.49 0.84
N ARG A 41 27.34 -17.39 0.33
CA ARG A 41 27.19 -17.10 -1.10
C ARG A 41 28.14 -15.99 -1.54
N PRO A 42 28.83 -16.12 -2.69
CA PRO A 42 29.63 -15.03 -3.22
C PRO A 42 28.73 -13.84 -3.55
N VAL A 43 29.31 -12.64 -3.54
CA VAL A 43 28.61 -11.41 -3.90
C VAL A 43 29.27 -10.77 -5.10
N SER A 44 28.45 -10.32 -6.04
CA SER A 44 28.86 -9.45 -7.14
C SER A 44 28.11 -8.14 -7.02
N GLY A 45 28.75 -7.03 -7.37
CA GLY A 45 28.12 -5.73 -7.21
C GLY A 45 28.35 -4.75 -8.34
N LEU A 46 27.44 -3.79 -8.43
CA LEU A 46 27.48 -2.72 -9.42
C LEU A 46 27.29 -1.39 -8.73
N LEU A 47 28.28 -0.49 -8.82
CA LEU A 47 28.16 0.87 -8.33
C LEU A 47 27.75 1.80 -9.49
N VAL A 48 26.58 2.43 -9.37
CA VAL A 48 26.03 3.34 -10.38
C VAL A 48 26.26 4.78 -9.93
N SER A 49 27.00 5.56 -10.70
CA SER A 49 27.36 6.94 -10.37
C SER A 49 27.42 7.88 -11.57
N GLY A 50 27.11 9.15 -11.36
CA GLY A 50 27.32 10.23 -12.33
C GLY A 50 28.76 10.76 -12.40
N LEU A 51 29.68 10.21 -11.60
CA LEU A 51 31.11 10.54 -11.59
C LEU A 51 31.92 9.43 -12.25
N SER A 52 32.84 9.81 -13.12
CA SER A 52 33.94 8.94 -13.52
C SER A 52 34.98 8.99 -12.40
N MET A 53 35.19 7.86 -11.73
CA MET A 53 36.32 7.71 -10.81
C MET A 53 37.58 7.35 -11.63
N GLY A 54 38.74 7.82 -11.19
CA GLY A 54 40.03 7.44 -11.79
C GLY A 54 40.50 6.07 -11.30
N ASP A 55 41.59 5.59 -11.90
CA ASP A 55 42.16 4.25 -11.64
C ASP A 55 42.64 4.04 -10.18
N ASP A 56 42.81 5.13 -9.42
CA ASP A 56 43.28 5.10 -8.03
C ASP A 56 42.20 4.63 -7.02
N VAL A 57 40.97 4.40 -7.47
CA VAL A 57 39.86 3.94 -6.60
C VAL A 57 39.75 2.42 -6.64
N LEU A 58 40.15 1.78 -5.54
CA LEU A 58 40.09 0.32 -5.38
C LEU A 58 38.65 -0.17 -5.13
N LEU A 59 38.12 -0.94 -6.08
CA LEU A 59 36.87 -1.69 -5.91
C LEU A 59 37.10 -3.00 -5.16
N PRO A 60 36.11 -3.50 -4.39
CA PRO A 60 36.17 -4.85 -3.85
C PRO A 60 36.09 -5.89 -4.97
N ALA A 61 36.64 -7.09 -4.73
CA ALA A 61 36.58 -8.19 -5.68
C ALA A 61 35.12 -8.51 -6.06
N GLY A 62 34.86 -8.68 -7.36
CA GLY A 62 33.52 -8.99 -7.89
C GLY A 62 32.59 -7.77 -8.06
N PHE A 63 33.09 -6.54 -7.87
CA PHE A 63 32.34 -5.32 -8.12
C PHE A 63 32.84 -4.58 -9.37
N ASP A 64 31.96 -3.86 -10.04
CA ASP A 64 32.26 -3.01 -11.20
C ASP A 64 31.51 -1.66 -11.14
N TRP A 65 31.90 -0.71 -11.99
CA TRP A 65 31.25 0.60 -12.14
C TRP A 65 30.29 0.64 -13.32
N LEU A 66 29.17 1.34 -13.11
CA LEU A 66 28.37 1.91 -14.18
C LEU A 66 28.40 3.43 -14.08
N THR A 67 29.23 4.06 -14.90
CA THR A 67 29.24 5.53 -15.03
C THR A 67 28.12 5.97 -15.96
N ILE A 68 27.20 6.77 -15.43
CA ILE A 68 26.12 7.39 -16.20
C ILE A 68 26.43 8.88 -16.47
N PRO A 69 25.87 9.48 -17.53
CA PRO A 69 26.13 10.88 -17.88
C PRO A 69 25.89 11.85 -16.71
N GLY A 70 26.94 12.54 -16.25
CA GLY A 70 26.92 13.33 -15.00
C GLY A 70 26.07 14.61 -15.03
N VAL A 71 25.68 15.07 -13.84
CA VAL A 71 24.93 16.31 -13.61
C VAL A 71 25.79 17.32 -12.83
N ALA A 72 25.52 18.61 -13.01
CA ALA A 72 26.10 19.74 -12.28
C ALA A 72 24.98 20.61 -11.68
N LYS A 73 25.31 21.51 -10.74
CA LYS A 73 24.36 22.44 -10.15
C LYS A 73 24.57 23.83 -10.75
N GLY A 74 23.59 24.31 -11.51
CA GLY A 74 23.55 25.67 -12.07
C GLY A 74 22.67 26.62 -11.27
N ARG A 75 22.55 27.88 -11.72
CA ARG A 75 21.76 28.93 -11.04
C ARG A 75 20.25 28.63 -10.94
N GLY A 76 19.73 27.75 -11.79
CA GLY A 76 18.32 27.36 -11.86
C GLY A 76 18.01 25.93 -11.40
N GLY A 77 18.97 25.22 -10.79
CA GLY A 77 18.84 23.82 -10.41
C GLY A 77 19.88 22.93 -11.08
N TYR A 78 19.61 21.63 -11.19
CA TYR A 78 20.55 20.71 -11.85
C TYR A 78 20.56 20.89 -13.36
N GLU A 79 21.72 20.74 -13.98
CA GLU A 79 21.96 20.80 -15.43
C GLU A 79 22.92 19.71 -15.90
N PRO A 80 22.93 19.34 -17.21
CA PRO A 80 23.94 18.45 -17.78
C PRO A 80 25.36 18.94 -17.50
N ARG A 81 26.25 18.06 -17.04
CA ARG A 81 27.64 18.47 -16.75
C ARG A 81 28.47 18.68 -18.02
N ASN A 82 28.42 17.69 -18.92
CA ASN A 82 29.29 17.66 -20.11
C ASN A 82 28.49 17.61 -21.42
N LEU A 83 27.31 16.98 -21.42
CA LEU A 83 26.53 16.77 -22.65
C LEU A 83 25.74 18.04 -23.02
N ALA A 84 25.89 18.49 -24.27
CA ALA A 84 25.09 19.58 -24.82
C ALA A 84 23.68 19.09 -25.19
N GLY A 85 22.66 19.91 -24.91
CA GLY A 85 21.27 19.65 -25.27
C GLY A 85 20.27 19.87 -24.12
N PRO A 86 18.98 19.61 -24.35
CA PRO A 86 17.95 19.83 -23.35
C PRO A 86 18.05 18.81 -22.21
N THR A 87 17.87 19.29 -20.96
CA THR A 87 17.92 18.48 -19.74
C THR A 87 16.98 17.25 -19.79
N SER A 88 15.82 17.36 -20.43
CA SER A 88 14.85 16.26 -20.56
C SER A 88 15.43 15.03 -21.25
N ARG A 89 16.23 15.20 -22.31
CA ARG A 89 16.87 14.06 -22.99
C ARG A 89 17.89 13.36 -22.09
N LEU A 90 18.58 14.11 -21.23
CA LEU A 90 19.53 13.54 -20.28
C LEU A 90 18.82 12.72 -19.20
N ILE A 91 17.68 13.21 -18.68
CA ILE A 91 16.84 12.49 -17.71
C ILE A 91 16.41 11.15 -18.30
N ASP A 92 15.88 11.15 -19.53
CA ASP A 92 15.42 9.93 -20.20
C ASP A 92 16.56 8.95 -20.44
N LEU A 93 17.71 9.43 -20.95
CA LEU A 93 18.89 8.60 -21.16
C LEU A 93 19.37 7.94 -19.86
N ARG A 94 19.49 8.73 -18.78
CA ARG A 94 19.89 8.21 -17.46
C ARG A 94 18.90 7.17 -16.95
N SER A 95 17.60 7.44 -17.05
CA SER A 95 16.56 6.50 -16.62
C SER A 95 16.62 5.18 -17.40
N VAL A 96 16.80 5.22 -18.72
CA VAL A 96 16.92 4.02 -19.57
C VAL A 96 18.18 3.22 -19.28
N LEU A 97 19.33 3.88 -19.08
CA LEU A 97 20.59 3.22 -18.72
C LEU A 97 20.47 2.49 -17.37
N ILE A 98 19.89 3.15 -16.37
CA ILE A 98 19.70 2.55 -15.05
C ILE A 98 18.67 1.41 -15.10
N GLU A 99 17.55 1.57 -15.81
CA GLU A 99 16.56 0.50 -16.01
C GLU A 99 17.20 -0.73 -16.66
N SER A 100 17.97 -0.52 -17.74
CA SER A 100 18.64 -1.60 -18.47
C SER A 100 19.65 -2.33 -17.58
N ALA A 101 20.44 -1.58 -16.81
CA ALA A 101 21.37 -2.14 -15.85
C ALA A 101 20.66 -2.91 -14.74
N MET A 102 19.65 -2.33 -14.09
CA MET A 102 18.88 -3.00 -13.03
C MET A 102 18.21 -4.28 -13.53
N LEU A 103 17.61 -4.28 -14.73
CA LEU A 103 16.90 -5.45 -15.23
C LEU A 103 17.84 -6.55 -15.76
N SER A 104 18.99 -6.17 -16.33
CA SER A 104 19.95 -7.13 -16.90
C SER A 104 20.89 -7.70 -15.85
N PHE A 105 21.41 -6.83 -14.96
CA PHE A 105 22.17 -7.25 -13.78
C PHE A 105 21.27 -8.01 -12.80
N ALA A 106 19.98 -7.64 -12.74
CA ALA A 106 18.97 -8.27 -11.90
C ALA A 106 19.43 -8.37 -10.43
N PRO A 107 19.64 -7.24 -9.73
CA PRO A 107 20.12 -7.26 -8.36
C PRO A 107 19.14 -7.95 -7.41
N ASP A 108 19.69 -8.60 -6.38
CA ASP A 108 18.96 -9.11 -5.22
C ASP A 108 18.84 -8.04 -4.12
N LEU A 109 19.81 -7.11 -4.07
CA LEU A 109 19.83 -5.94 -3.19
C LEU A 109 20.08 -4.66 -4.00
N VAL A 110 19.31 -3.61 -3.74
CA VAL A 110 19.50 -2.27 -4.29
C VAL A 110 19.60 -1.28 -3.14
N VAL A 111 20.75 -0.59 -3.00
CA VAL A 111 20.94 0.47 -1.99
C VAL A 111 20.96 1.82 -2.70
N ILE A 112 20.07 2.71 -2.30
CA ILE A 112 19.90 4.04 -2.91
C ILE A 112 20.31 5.09 -1.89
N ASP A 113 21.32 5.90 -2.21
CA ASP A 113 21.81 6.92 -1.28
C ASP A 113 21.03 8.24 -1.41
N ARG A 114 20.40 8.64 -0.30
CA ARG A 114 19.62 9.86 -0.05
C ARG A 114 18.31 10.01 -0.84
N HIS A 115 18.39 10.14 -2.16
CA HIS A 115 17.21 10.47 -2.97
C HIS A 115 16.65 9.20 -3.62
N ILE A 116 15.54 8.67 -3.09
CA ILE A 116 14.91 7.42 -3.56
C ILE A 116 14.66 7.37 -5.07
N TYR A 117 14.21 8.48 -5.68
CA TYR A 117 13.99 8.56 -7.12
C TYR A 117 15.20 9.10 -7.90
N GLY A 118 16.34 9.30 -7.26
CA GLY A 118 17.52 9.91 -7.87
C GLY A 118 17.33 11.39 -8.22
N VAL A 119 18.28 11.95 -8.96
CA VAL A 119 18.15 13.32 -9.50
C VAL A 119 17.08 13.31 -10.60
N TRP A 120 16.19 14.30 -10.59
CA TRP A 120 15.06 14.42 -11.54
C TRP A 120 14.08 13.23 -11.59
N ARG A 121 14.01 12.42 -10.53
CA ARG A 121 13.15 11.23 -10.44
C ARG A 121 13.47 10.13 -11.45
N GLU A 122 14.68 10.10 -12.00
CA GLU A 122 15.13 9.12 -13.00
C GLU A 122 15.02 7.65 -12.57
N LEU A 123 15.05 7.35 -11.25
CA LEU A 123 14.89 5.99 -10.72
C LEU A 123 13.45 5.54 -10.56
N ARG A 124 12.46 6.46 -10.63
CA ARG A 124 11.06 6.11 -10.37
C ARG A 124 10.56 4.99 -11.29
N ARG A 125 10.85 5.11 -12.59
CA ARG A 125 10.49 4.09 -13.58
C ARG A 125 11.32 2.80 -13.41
N PRO A 126 12.67 2.84 -13.33
CA PRO A 126 13.50 1.66 -13.06
C PRO A 126 13.06 0.85 -11.84
N LEU A 127 12.77 1.50 -10.71
CA LEU A 127 12.40 0.82 -9.47
C LEU A 127 11.04 0.14 -9.56
N ARG A 128 10.04 0.80 -10.18
CA ARG A 128 8.74 0.17 -10.46
C ARG A 128 8.91 -1.06 -11.36
N ARG A 129 9.73 -0.96 -12.40
CA ARG A 129 10.01 -2.09 -13.31
C ARG A 129 10.75 -3.23 -12.61
N LEU A 130 11.72 -2.92 -11.75
CA LEU A 130 12.42 -3.91 -10.94
C LEU A 130 11.46 -4.62 -10.00
N ARG A 131 10.65 -3.88 -9.22
CA ARG A 131 9.67 -4.47 -8.30
C ARG A 131 8.66 -5.37 -9.03
N ALA A 132 8.20 -4.97 -10.21
CA ALA A 132 7.28 -5.77 -11.01
C ALA A 132 7.90 -7.05 -11.57
N ARG A 133 9.18 -7.03 -12.00
CA ARG A 133 9.85 -8.19 -12.60
C ARG A 133 10.53 -9.09 -11.58
N ARG A 134 10.96 -8.54 -10.45
CA ARG A 134 11.77 -9.17 -9.41
C ARG A 134 11.21 -8.75 -8.05
N PRO A 135 10.01 -9.24 -7.66
CA PRO A 135 9.38 -8.84 -6.40
C PRO A 135 10.24 -9.18 -5.16
N GLY A 136 11.08 -10.21 -5.26
CA GLY A 136 12.05 -10.59 -4.23
C GLY A 136 13.30 -9.72 -4.14
N ALA A 137 13.55 -8.80 -5.08
CA ALA A 137 14.65 -7.85 -4.98
C ALA A 137 14.40 -6.88 -3.82
N ARG A 138 15.41 -6.67 -2.98
CA ARG A 138 15.33 -5.83 -1.79
C ARG A 138 15.83 -4.44 -2.12
N VAL A 139 15.05 -3.41 -1.79
CA VAL A 139 15.40 -2.01 -2.04
C VAL A 139 15.54 -1.30 -0.70
N VAL A 140 16.72 -0.75 -0.47
CA VAL A 140 17.10 -0.03 0.74
C VAL A 140 17.29 1.44 0.40
N LEU A 141 16.66 2.31 1.18
CA LEU A 141 16.92 3.75 1.14
C LEU A 141 17.90 4.13 2.24
N GLY A 142 19.10 4.52 1.85
CA GLY A 142 20.12 5.04 2.76
C GLY A 142 19.93 6.52 3.05
N LEU A 143 19.76 6.89 4.30
CA LEU A 143 19.59 8.26 4.78
C LEU A 143 20.73 8.63 5.74
N ARG A 144 21.07 9.91 5.76
CA ARG A 144 21.93 10.46 6.82
C ARG A 144 21.10 10.63 8.08
N GLU A 145 21.77 10.77 9.21
CA GLU A 145 21.13 11.00 10.50
C GLU A 145 20.38 12.34 10.53
N VAL A 146 20.98 13.39 9.97
CA VAL A 146 20.31 14.69 9.73
C VAL A 146 20.09 14.87 8.23
N LEU A 147 18.83 15.01 7.83
CA LEU A 147 18.41 15.30 6.46
C LEU A 147 18.51 16.79 6.14
N ASP A 148 17.83 17.60 6.96
CA ASP A 148 17.79 19.07 6.93
C ASP A 148 16.96 19.59 8.14
N GLU A 149 16.63 20.88 8.17
CA GLU A 149 15.57 21.38 9.05
C GLU A 149 14.26 20.60 8.83
N PRO A 150 13.53 20.19 9.89
CA PRO A 150 12.34 19.34 9.78
C PRO A 150 11.30 19.81 8.75
N ALA A 151 11.05 21.12 8.67
CA ALA A 151 10.11 21.68 7.69
C ALA A 151 10.60 21.50 6.24
N ALA A 152 11.89 21.70 6.00
CA ALA A 152 12.51 21.52 4.69
C ALA A 152 12.54 20.04 4.29
N ALA A 153 12.94 19.14 5.21
CA ALA A 153 12.91 17.70 5.00
C ALA A 153 11.48 17.21 4.68
N ALA A 154 10.48 17.62 5.48
CA ALA A 154 9.09 17.29 5.22
C ALA A 154 8.57 17.83 3.87
N ALA A 155 9.01 19.03 3.46
CA ALA A 155 8.68 19.58 2.15
C ALA A 155 9.31 18.74 1.01
N GLU A 156 10.55 18.29 1.16
CA GLU A 156 11.20 17.38 0.20
C GLU A 156 10.42 16.06 0.07
N TRP A 157 9.98 15.46 1.17
CA TRP A 157 9.15 14.24 1.13
C TRP A 157 7.80 14.47 0.44
N ARG A 158 7.08 15.55 0.77
CA ARG A 158 5.81 15.90 0.10
C ARG A 158 6.00 16.11 -1.40
N ALA A 159 7.12 16.69 -1.81
CA ALA A 159 7.41 16.91 -3.22
C ALA A 159 7.55 15.58 -3.99
N LEU A 160 7.94 14.47 -3.35
CA LEU A 160 8.04 13.16 -4.00
C LEU A 160 6.69 12.59 -4.42
N GLY A 161 5.58 13.02 -3.81
CA GLY A 161 4.22 12.60 -4.13
C GLY A 161 3.65 11.59 -3.13
N ASP A 162 3.02 10.52 -3.63
CA ASP A 162 2.38 9.49 -2.81
C ASP A 162 3.40 8.65 -2.02
N LEU A 163 3.40 8.80 -0.69
CA LEU A 163 4.26 8.05 0.22
C LEU A 163 3.89 6.56 0.27
N THR A 164 2.66 6.18 -0.08
CA THR A 164 2.23 4.78 -0.18
C THR A 164 2.99 4.05 -1.28
N GLU A 165 3.19 4.71 -2.43
CA GLU A 165 3.99 4.19 -3.53
C GLU A 165 5.45 3.97 -3.08
N LEU A 166 6.02 4.96 -2.39
CA LEU A 166 7.38 4.90 -1.90
C LEU A 166 7.57 3.76 -0.89
N ARG A 167 6.60 3.60 0.01
CA ARG A 167 6.52 2.49 0.96
C ARG A 167 6.46 1.13 0.27
N ARG A 168 5.83 1.00 -0.91
CA ARG A 168 5.86 -0.26 -1.69
C ARG A 168 7.20 -0.53 -2.37
N LEU A 169 7.94 0.52 -2.69
CA LEU A 169 9.22 0.40 -3.37
C LEU A 169 10.38 0.11 -2.41
N VAL A 170 10.37 0.67 -1.19
CA VAL A 170 11.48 0.60 -0.24
C VAL A 170 11.22 -0.45 0.85
N ASP A 171 11.98 -1.55 0.89
CA ASP A 171 11.86 -2.58 1.94
C ASP A 171 12.36 -2.07 3.30
N GLU A 172 13.53 -1.42 3.34
CA GLU A 172 14.11 -0.84 4.57
C GLU A 172 14.68 0.57 4.33
N VAL A 173 14.68 1.38 5.38
CA VAL A 173 15.33 2.70 5.42
C VAL A 173 16.50 2.63 6.41
N TRP A 174 17.73 2.75 5.92
CA TRP A 174 18.90 2.76 6.79
C TRP A 174 19.29 4.18 7.15
N VAL A 175 19.20 4.52 8.43
CA VAL A 175 19.65 5.81 8.94
C VAL A 175 21.09 5.66 9.44
N TYR A 176 22.00 6.35 8.77
CA TYR A 176 23.43 6.29 9.01
C TYR A 176 23.87 7.19 10.17
N GLY A 177 23.36 6.91 11.37
CA GLY A 177 23.75 7.61 12.60
C GLY A 177 23.30 6.88 13.84
N ASP A 178 23.63 7.48 14.98
CA ASP A 178 23.22 7.00 16.29
C ASP A 178 21.91 7.70 16.70
N GLN A 179 20.87 6.91 16.95
CA GLN A 179 19.55 7.41 17.34
C GLN A 179 19.61 8.22 18.64
N ALA A 180 20.52 7.87 19.56
CA ALA A 180 20.68 8.59 20.82
C ALA A 180 21.29 9.99 20.64
N VAL A 181 21.95 10.26 19.51
CA VAL A 181 22.50 11.58 19.17
C VAL A 181 21.48 12.42 18.43
N HIS A 182 20.81 11.83 17.42
CA HIS A 182 19.76 12.52 16.67
C HIS A 182 18.76 11.51 16.11
N ASP A 183 17.49 11.72 16.39
CA ASP A 183 16.39 10.89 15.91
C ASP A 183 15.56 11.65 14.86
N PRO A 184 15.75 11.37 13.55
CA PRO A 184 15.02 12.04 12.49
C PRO A 184 13.54 11.64 12.40
N ILE A 185 13.11 10.56 13.09
CA ILE A 185 11.69 10.21 13.22
C ILE A 185 11.05 11.15 14.25
N ALA A 186 11.70 11.30 15.42
CA ALA A 186 11.20 12.16 16.49
C ALA A 186 11.23 13.65 16.10
N SER A 187 12.23 14.09 15.32
CA SER A 187 12.31 15.46 14.82
C SER A 187 11.31 15.78 13.69
N GLY A 188 10.69 14.75 13.09
CA GLY A 188 9.77 14.88 11.96
C GLY A 188 10.44 15.03 10.60
N GLU A 189 11.75 14.80 10.50
CA GLU A 189 12.49 14.76 9.23
C GLU A 189 12.14 13.54 8.37
N VAL A 190 11.84 12.40 9.02
CA VAL A 190 11.34 11.18 8.37
C VAL A 190 9.83 11.09 8.59
N PRO A 191 9.02 10.88 7.54
CA PRO A 191 7.57 10.80 7.67
C PRO A 191 7.14 9.56 8.48
N PRO A 192 6.05 9.64 9.27
CA PRO A 192 5.54 8.52 10.06
C PRO A 192 5.26 7.25 9.23
N ASP A 193 4.86 7.41 7.96
CA ASP A 193 4.57 6.30 7.04
C ASP A 193 5.79 5.41 6.72
N LEU A 194 7.00 5.87 7.02
CA LEU A 194 8.25 5.12 6.83
C LEU A 194 8.91 4.72 8.15
N ALA A 195 8.40 5.16 9.30
CA ALA A 195 9.05 4.99 10.59
C ALA A 195 9.28 3.52 10.96
N ASP A 196 8.33 2.65 10.65
CA ASP A 196 8.42 1.19 10.89
C ASP A 196 9.42 0.47 9.97
N ARG A 197 9.96 1.15 8.96
CA ARG A 197 11.01 0.63 8.07
C ARG A 197 12.39 1.16 8.41
N VAL A 198 12.50 2.08 9.36
CA VAL A 198 13.78 2.69 9.74
C VAL A 198 14.59 1.74 10.61
N ARG A 199 15.85 1.54 10.23
CA ARG A 199 16.88 0.90 11.05
C ARG A 199 18.08 1.82 11.16
N PHE A 200 18.48 2.14 12.38
CA PHE A 200 19.71 2.88 12.64
C PHE A 200 20.90 1.94 12.52
N THR A 201 21.92 2.36 11.75
CA THR A 201 23.16 1.59 11.60
C THR A 201 24.23 2.04 12.58
N GLY A 202 24.12 3.24 13.15
CA GLY A 202 25.26 3.98 13.66
C GLY A 202 25.98 4.74 12.52
N TYR A 203 26.93 5.59 12.89
CA TYR A 203 27.76 6.32 11.94
C TYR A 203 28.63 5.36 11.13
N LEU A 204 28.80 5.65 9.84
CA LEU A 204 29.65 4.88 8.93
C LEU A 204 31.15 5.18 9.15
N ALA A 205 31.61 5.20 10.41
CA ALA A 205 32.91 5.75 10.81
C ALA A 205 34.02 4.68 10.81
N ARG A 206 33.88 3.60 11.59
CA ARG A 206 34.88 2.54 11.69
C ARG A 206 34.91 1.66 10.44
N GLY A 207 36.11 1.21 10.04
CA GLY A 207 36.35 0.43 8.82
C GLY A 207 36.61 1.27 7.56
N ARG A 208 36.31 2.58 7.59
CA ARG A 208 36.46 3.47 6.42
C ARG A 208 37.92 3.67 5.97
N ARG A 209 38.88 3.57 6.91
CA ARG A 209 40.33 3.76 6.64
C ARG A 209 40.97 2.63 5.85
N GLU A 210 40.39 1.43 5.88
CA GLU A 210 40.97 0.24 5.25
C GLU A 210 41.03 0.36 3.72
N PHE A 211 40.25 1.29 3.15
CA PHE A 211 40.11 1.52 1.72
C PHE A 211 40.55 2.91 1.29
N ASP A 212 41.06 3.72 2.22
CA ASP A 212 41.72 4.98 1.90
C ASP A 212 43.17 4.66 1.47
N GLY A 213 43.60 5.23 0.35
CA GLY A 213 44.97 5.02 -0.17
C GLY A 213 46.05 5.30 0.87
N GLN A 214 47.21 4.63 0.72
CA GLN A 214 48.38 4.80 1.59
C GLN A 214 48.77 6.30 1.66
N GLY A 215 48.83 6.86 2.87
CA GLY A 215 49.19 8.25 3.11
C GLY A 215 50.70 8.49 3.08
N GLU A 216 51.12 9.75 2.87
CA GLU A 216 52.52 10.15 3.02
C GLU A 216 52.96 10.01 4.50
N PRO A 217 54.16 9.46 4.79
CA PRO A 217 54.69 9.35 6.15
C PRO A 217 54.88 10.70 6.85
N ARG A 218 54.65 10.71 8.16
CA ARG A 218 54.67 11.90 9.02
C ARG A 218 56.08 12.45 9.26
N HIS A 219 56.23 13.78 9.32
CA HIS A 219 57.50 14.43 9.68
C HIS A 219 57.43 15.45 10.84
N ALA A 220 56.26 16.01 11.21
CA ALA A 220 56.09 16.95 12.35
C ALA A 220 54.65 16.95 12.95
N PRO A 221 54.44 17.40 14.22
CA PRO A 221 53.12 17.65 14.81
C PRO A 221 52.33 18.70 14.01
N PHE A 222 51.01 18.52 13.85
CA PHE A 222 50.23 19.41 13.00
C PHE A 222 48.75 19.54 13.39
N VAL A 223 48.18 20.70 13.08
CA VAL A 223 46.74 20.96 13.04
C VAL A 223 46.26 20.82 11.59
N LEU A 224 45.09 20.23 11.39
CA LEU A 224 44.48 20.03 10.08
C LEU A 224 43.22 20.88 9.94
N THR A 225 43.11 21.69 8.88
CA THR A 225 41.84 22.30 8.48
C THR A 225 41.32 21.67 7.20
N THR A 226 40.05 21.30 7.15
CA THR A 226 39.42 20.81 5.91
C THR A 226 37.99 21.27 5.68
N ALA A 227 37.69 21.64 4.44
CA ALA A 227 36.32 21.94 3.99
C ALA A 227 35.64 20.75 3.28
N GLY A 228 36.20 19.54 3.40
CA GLY A 228 35.69 18.35 2.71
C GLY A 228 35.76 18.48 1.19
N GLY A 229 34.60 18.66 0.54
CA GLY A 229 34.52 18.84 -0.92
C GLY A 229 35.06 20.19 -1.40
N GLY A 230 34.99 21.23 -0.56
CA GLY A 230 35.56 22.55 -0.83
C GLY A 230 34.66 23.56 -1.54
N SER A 231 33.45 23.17 -1.99
CA SER A 231 32.59 24.05 -2.79
C SER A 231 32.07 25.28 -2.04
N ASP A 232 31.90 25.17 -0.72
CA ASP A 232 31.23 26.18 0.12
C ASP A 232 32.09 26.59 1.32
N GLY A 233 33.38 26.27 1.29
CA GLY A 233 34.27 26.37 2.47
C GLY A 233 35.28 27.50 2.46
N GLN A 234 35.23 28.38 1.45
CA GLN A 234 36.25 29.40 1.24
C GLN A 234 36.47 30.30 2.46
N ASP A 235 35.40 30.77 3.09
CA ASP A 235 35.50 31.69 4.25
C ASP A 235 36.22 31.03 5.43
N LEU A 236 35.87 29.77 5.76
CA LEU A 236 36.56 29.00 6.80
C LEU A 236 38.04 28.79 6.46
N LEU A 237 38.33 28.41 5.20
CA LEU A 237 39.69 28.12 4.77
C LEU A 237 40.57 29.38 4.80
N GLN A 238 40.02 30.53 4.42
CA GLN A 238 40.70 31.83 4.50
C GLN A 238 40.98 32.24 5.95
N ALA A 239 39.96 32.17 6.82
CA ALA A 239 40.14 32.46 8.24
C ALA A 239 41.18 31.54 8.89
N ALA A 240 41.15 30.24 8.57
CA ALA A 240 42.14 29.28 9.05
C ALA A 240 43.55 29.52 8.48
N ALA A 241 43.67 29.97 7.22
CA ALA A 241 44.97 30.27 6.61
C ALA A 241 45.73 31.37 7.35
N ALA A 242 44.99 32.35 7.87
CA ALA A 242 45.49 33.48 8.63
C ALA A 242 45.58 33.24 10.15
N MET A 243 45.24 32.06 10.67
CA MET A 243 45.23 31.80 12.11
C MET A 243 46.64 31.65 12.69
N ASP A 244 46.80 32.02 13.96
CA ASP A 244 48.03 31.74 14.70
C ASP A 244 48.17 30.25 14.98
N VAL A 245 49.20 29.63 14.38
CA VAL A 245 49.47 28.20 14.53
C VAL A 245 50.08 27.91 15.92
N PRO A 246 49.61 26.91 16.68
CA PRO A 246 50.20 26.55 17.98
C PRO A 246 51.72 26.34 17.91
N ALA A 247 52.44 26.70 18.98
CA ALA A 247 53.89 26.55 19.02
C ALA A 247 54.30 25.08 18.81
N GLY A 248 55.36 24.85 18.02
CA GLY A 248 55.85 23.50 17.71
C GLY A 248 54.99 22.70 16.71
N HIS A 249 53.93 23.30 16.16
CA HIS A 249 53.06 22.65 15.18
C HIS A 249 53.15 23.33 13.80
N GLU A 250 52.95 22.54 12.76
CA GLU A 250 52.56 23.01 11.43
C GLU A 250 51.03 23.09 11.32
N HIS A 251 50.54 23.84 10.33
CA HIS A 251 49.13 23.83 9.94
C HIS A 251 49.02 23.33 8.51
N VAL A 252 48.15 22.36 8.26
CA VAL A 252 47.85 21.91 6.90
C VAL A 252 46.39 22.15 6.58
N ILE A 253 46.15 22.83 5.46
CA ILE A 253 44.82 23.10 4.94
C ILE A 253 44.58 22.20 3.75
N VAL A 254 43.50 21.41 3.80
CA VAL A 254 43.01 20.60 2.68
C VAL A 254 41.71 21.22 2.17
N THR A 255 41.80 21.95 1.06
CA THR A 255 40.70 22.76 0.55
C THR A 255 39.56 21.92 -0.04
N GLY A 256 39.88 20.74 -0.59
CA GLY A 256 38.95 19.91 -1.33
C GLY A 256 39.02 20.14 -2.86
N PRO A 257 38.60 19.15 -3.66
CA PRO A 257 38.75 19.16 -5.11
C PRO A 257 37.79 20.12 -5.83
N GLN A 258 36.78 20.67 -5.15
CA GLN A 258 35.75 21.50 -5.78
C GLN A 258 35.94 23.00 -5.54
N LEU A 259 36.94 23.40 -4.76
CA LEU A 259 37.32 24.80 -4.65
C LEU A 259 37.98 25.23 -5.96
N ASP A 260 37.48 26.30 -6.58
CA ASP A 260 37.98 26.80 -7.85
C ASP A 260 39.42 27.34 -7.74
N ASP A 261 40.05 27.65 -8.88
CA ASP A 261 41.44 28.13 -8.93
C ASP A 261 41.61 29.47 -8.22
N ALA A 262 40.61 30.36 -8.34
CA ALA A 262 40.63 31.66 -7.67
C ALA A 262 40.55 31.53 -6.15
N GLY A 263 39.63 30.70 -5.65
CA GLY A 263 39.45 30.42 -4.22
C GLY A 263 40.68 29.73 -3.63
N PHE A 264 41.26 28.75 -4.33
CA PHE A 264 42.50 28.10 -3.88
C PHE A 264 43.66 29.10 -3.78
N ALA A 265 43.86 29.94 -4.81
CA ALA A 265 44.89 30.96 -4.81
C ALA A 265 44.69 31.98 -3.66
N ALA A 266 43.44 32.36 -3.38
CA ALA A 266 43.12 33.27 -2.29
C ALA A 266 43.45 32.69 -0.90
N VAL A 267 43.15 31.40 -0.68
CA VAL A 267 43.52 30.69 0.56
C VAL A 267 45.04 30.58 0.69
N ALA A 268 45.73 30.19 -0.39
CA ALA A 268 47.18 30.05 -0.41
C ALA A 268 47.91 31.39 -0.16
N ALA A 269 47.37 32.50 -0.67
CA ALA A 269 47.94 33.84 -0.46
C ALA A 269 47.85 34.33 0.99
N GLN A 270 46.90 33.82 1.77
CA GLN A 270 46.73 34.16 3.19
C GLN A 270 47.48 33.22 4.14
N ALA A 271 48.08 32.15 3.61
CA ALA A 271 48.76 31.15 4.43
C ALA A 271 50.00 31.74 5.13
N GLY A 272 50.03 31.66 6.46
CA GLY A 272 51.22 32.00 7.25
C GLY A 272 52.43 31.09 6.97
N PRO A 273 53.63 31.42 7.49
CA PRO A 273 54.88 30.72 7.18
C PRO A 273 54.93 29.25 7.64
N ARG A 274 54.02 28.84 8.54
CA ARG A 274 53.87 27.46 9.03
C ARG A 274 52.61 26.76 8.49
N THR A 275 51.93 27.38 7.53
CA THR A 275 50.68 26.88 6.95
C THR A 275 50.93 26.36 5.53
N ARG A 276 50.60 25.10 5.28
CA ARG A 276 50.68 24.47 3.95
C ARG A 276 49.27 24.28 3.40
N VAL A 277 49.02 24.76 2.18
CA VAL A 277 47.71 24.63 1.52
C VAL A 277 47.80 23.57 0.42
N ARG A 278 46.90 22.59 0.48
CA ARG A 278 46.80 21.49 -0.49
C ARG A 278 45.36 21.37 -0.99
N ARG A 279 45.20 21.01 -2.27
CA ARG A 279 43.86 20.72 -2.84
C ARG A 279 43.28 19.42 -2.28
N CYS A 280 44.08 18.37 -2.35
CA CYS A 280 43.75 17.04 -1.87
C CYS A 280 44.94 16.49 -1.07
N TRP A 281 44.65 15.65 -0.08
CA TRP A 281 45.66 14.87 0.63
C TRP A 281 45.23 13.40 0.60
N PRO A 282 45.97 12.51 -0.09
CA PRO A 282 45.72 11.08 -0.06
C PRO A 282 45.68 10.54 1.37
N GLY A 283 44.74 9.62 1.64
CA GLY A 283 44.57 9.04 2.96
C GLY A 283 44.09 10.01 4.04
N LEU A 284 43.24 10.99 3.70
CA LEU A 284 42.79 12.05 4.62
C LEU A 284 42.27 11.49 5.97
N SER A 285 41.59 10.34 6.00
CA SER A 285 41.15 9.73 7.26
C SER A 285 42.30 9.31 8.18
N ASN A 286 43.44 8.93 7.61
CA ASN A 286 44.68 8.67 8.36
C ASN A 286 45.28 10.00 8.86
N GLN A 287 45.27 11.03 8.02
CA GLN A 287 45.77 12.36 8.40
C GLN A 287 44.95 12.99 9.54
N ILE A 288 43.62 12.82 9.55
CA ILE A 288 42.74 13.24 10.66
C ILE A 288 43.09 12.47 11.94
N ALA A 289 43.44 11.19 11.84
CA ALA A 289 43.82 10.36 12.99
C ALA A 289 45.18 10.77 13.59
N GLU A 290 46.09 11.19 12.73
CA GLU A 290 47.41 11.65 13.14
C GLU A 290 47.39 13.07 13.68
N ALA A 291 46.57 13.96 13.12
CA ALA A 291 46.47 15.37 13.52
C ALA A 291 46.25 15.54 15.04
N ASP A 292 46.86 16.58 15.61
CA ASP A 292 46.71 16.89 17.04
C ASP A 292 45.42 17.67 17.32
N ALA A 293 44.88 18.36 16.31
CA ALA A 293 43.55 18.96 16.30
C ALA A 293 43.04 19.11 14.85
N VAL A 294 41.72 19.10 14.68
CA VAL A 294 41.06 19.25 13.37
C VAL A 294 40.05 20.39 13.40
N ILE A 295 40.09 21.27 12.41
CA ILE A 295 39.06 22.28 12.15
C ILE A 295 38.36 21.88 10.86
N ALA A 296 37.04 21.75 10.87
CA ALA A 296 36.32 21.24 9.72
C ALA A 296 34.93 21.84 9.53
N MET A 297 34.39 21.72 8.33
CA MET A 297 32.96 21.88 8.10
C MET A 297 32.18 20.64 8.54
N GLY A 298 30.88 20.80 8.84
CA GLY A 298 30.01 19.75 9.39
C GLY A 298 29.45 18.74 8.37
N GLY A 299 30.20 18.42 7.32
CA GLY A 299 29.79 17.47 6.29
C GLY A 299 29.80 16.02 6.79
N TYR A 300 28.77 15.23 6.46
CA TYR A 300 28.59 13.87 6.99
C TYR A 300 29.83 12.95 6.90
N ASN A 301 30.53 12.97 5.77
CA ASN A 301 31.70 12.09 5.60
C ASN A 301 32.89 12.55 6.44
N THR A 302 33.20 13.84 6.43
CA THR A 302 34.22 14.44 7.29
C THR A 302 33.92 14.17 8.76
N MET A 303 32.64 14.23 9.14
CA MET A 303 32.23 13.84 10.49
C MET A 303 32.51 12.37 10.78
N CYS A 304 32.19 11.44 9.89
CA CYS A 304 32.54 10.04 10.10
C CYS A 304 34.05 9.79 10.19
N GLU A 305 34.87 10.53 9.42
CA GLU A 305 36.33 10.45 9.46
C GLU A 305 36.88 10.93 10.82
N ILE A 306 36.33 12.03 11.35
CA ILE A 306 36.63 12.57 12.68
C ILE A 306 36.16 11.62 13.78
N LEU A 307 34.90 11.14 13.71
CA LEU A 307 34.32 10.30 14.75
C LEU A 307 35.05 8.95 14.88
N ALA A 308 35.74 8.50 13.84
CA ALA A 308 36.60 7.31 13.88
C ALA A 308 37.93 7.51 14.66
N THR A 309 38.24 8.72 15.13
CA THR A 309 39.48 9.04 15.86
C THR A 309 39.18 9.46 17.30
N GLY A 310 40.23 9.63 18.11
CA GLY A 310 40.18 10.40 19.36
C GLY A 310 40.63 11.87 19.19
N THR A 311 40.76 12.33 17.95
CA THR A 311 41.28 13.68 17.63
C THR A 311 40.25 14.73 18.01
N PRO A 312 40.65 15.78 18.77
CA PRO A 312 39.77 16.90 19.08
C PRO A 312 39.42 17.67 17.80
N ALA A 313 38.14 18.01 17.64
CA ALA A 313 37.64 18.61 16.43
C ALA A 313 36.76 19.84 16.71
N LEU A 314 36.99 20.91 15.95
CA LEU A 314 36.12 22.08 15.85
C LEU A 314 35.32 21.99 14.58
N VAL A 315 34.01 21.97 14.70
CA VAL A 315 33.12 22.04 13.54
C VAL A 315 32.61 23.46 13.36
N VAL A 316 32.87 24.01 12.19
CA VAL A 316 32.32 25.28 11.70
C VAL A 316 31.28 24.97 10.62
N PRO A 317 30.00 24.81 10.99
CA PRO A 317 28.99 24.35 10.07
C PRO A 317 28.57 25.45 9.09
N ARG A 318 28.25 25.06 7.86
CA ARG A 318 27.48 25.90 6.93
C ARG A 318 26.06 26.07 7.46
N GLU A 319 25.54 27.29 7.38
CA GLU A 319 24.18 27.63 7.86
C GLU A 319 23.21 28.03 6.75
N GLU A 320 23.70 28.42 5.57
CA GLU A 320 22.87 28.74 4.40
C GLU A 320 23.35 27.95 3.18
N PRO A 321 22.46 27.48 2.28
CA PRO A 321 21.00 27.59 2.33
C PRO A 321 20.31 26.52 3.21
N ARG A 322 21.07 25.55 3.74
CA ARG A 322 20.55 24.41 4.51
C ARG A 322 21.21 24.28 5.88
N LEU A 323 20.47 23.81 6.87
CA LEU A 323 20.87 23.76 8.28
C LEU A 323 21.39 22.38 8.71
N GLU A 324 21.52 21.43 7.78
CA GLU A 324 21.87 20.03 8.10
C GLU A 324 23.23 19.88 8.77
N GLN A 325 24.20 20.77 8.46
CA GLN A 325 25.50 20.75 9.13
C GLN A 325 25.43 21.30 10.55
N LEU A 326 24.63 22.34 10.77
CA LEU A 326 24.48 22.97 12.09
C LEU A 326 23.77 22.03 13.08
N ILE A 327 22.66 21.42 12.65
CA ILE A 327 21.90 20.47 13.48
C ILE A 327 22.80 19.28 13.86
N ARG A 328 23.53 18.71 12.90
CA ARG A 328 24.51 17.64 13.14
C ARG A 328 25.60 18.06 14.14
N ALA A 329 26.21 19.23 13.90
CA ALA A 329 27.29 19.73 14.74
C ALA A 329 26.82 19.93 16.19
N ARG A 330 25.65 20.55 16.39
CA ARG A 330 25.05 20.76 17.72
C ARG A 330 24.75 19.44 18.42
N SER A 331 24.07 18.52 17.74
CA SER A 331 23.70 17.22 18.31
C SER A 331 24.93 16.42 18.77
N LEU A 332 26.02 16.44 17.98
CA LEU A 332 27.29 15.82 18.35
C LEU A 332 28.03 16.54 19.48
N ALA A 333 27.89 17.86 19.58
CA ALA A 333 28.50 18.64 20.66
C ALA A 333 27.79 18.40 22.01
N GLU A 334 26.47 18.24 22.00
CA GLU A 334 25.66 17.95 23.19
C GLU A 334 26.08 16.64 23.87
N VAL A 335 26.52 15.65 23.08
CA VAL A 335 27.07 14.38 23.58
C VAL A 335 28.59 14.41 23.79
N GLY A 336 29.22 15.58 23.68
CA GLY A 336 30.66 15.77 23.92
C GLY A 336 31.59 15.21 22.83
N ALA A 337 31.07 14.90 21.64
CA ALA A 337 31.85 14.26 20.58
C ALA A 337 32.78 15.24 19.83
N LEU A 338 32.52 16.54 19.91
CA LEU A 338 33.26 17.62 19.23
C LEU A 338 32.90 19.00 19.79
N ASP A 339 33.68 20.02 19.41
CA ASP A 339 33.40 21.43 19.67
C ASP A 339 32.74 22.08 18.44
N VAL A 340 31.92 23.12 18.66
CA VAL A 340 31.23 23.84 17.57
C VAL A 340 31.48 25.34 17.66
N MET A 341 31.77 25.94 16.52
CA MET A 341 31.85 27.40 16.36
C MET A 341 31.00 27.82 15.17
N ARG A 342 30.10 28.78 15.40
CA ARG A 342 29.22 29.31 14.35
C ARG A 342 30.06 30.05 13.30
N ALA A 343 29.68 29.98 12.02
CA ALA A 343 30.48 30.56 10.92
C ALA A 343 30.79 32.05 11.12
N GLY A 344 29.83 32.84 11.64
CA GLY A 344 30.02 34.27 11.93
C GLY A 344 31.00 34.58 13.08
N HIS A 345 31.46 33.57 13.83
CA HIS A 345 32.47 33.73 14.89
C HIS A 345 33.80 33.05 14.53
N ALA A 346 33.91 32.46 13.34
CA ALA A 346 35.10 31.73 12.90
C ALA A 346 36.14 32.67 12.28
N ASP A 347 36.66 33.61 13.08
CA ASP A 347 37.76 34.48 12.70
C ASP A 347 39.15 33.85 13.02
N PRO A 348 40.25 34.34 12.42
CA PRO A 348 41.59 33.77 12.63
C PRO A 348 42.03 33.68 14.10
N ALA A 349 41.67 34.66 14.94
CA ALA A 349 42.07 34.68 16.34
C ALA A 349 41.30 33.63 17.14
N SER A 350 39.99 33.52 16.90
CA SER A 350 39.12 32.53 17.51
C SER A 350 39.53 31.09 17.14
N LEU A 351 39.86 30.84 15.86
CA LEU A 351 40.34 29.55 15.38
C LEU A 351 41.71 29.17 15.97
N GLY A 352 42.66 30.10 16.00
CA GLY A 352 43.98 29.89 16.59
C GLY A 352 43.92 29.65 18.10
N ALA A 353 43.08 30.41 18.82
CA ALA A 353 42.86 30.23 20.26
C ALA A 353 42.28 28.86 20.58
N TRP A 354 41.28 28.41 19.80
CA TRP A 354 40.74 27.06 19.95
C TRP A 354 41.80 26.00 19.67
N ALA A 355 42.56 26.12 18.57
CA ALA A 355 43.60 25.15 18.21
C ALA A 355 44.67 25.02 19.30
N ALA A 356 45.10 26.14 19.91
CA ALA A 356 46.07 26.15 20.99
C ALA A 356 45.58 25.42 22.26
N GLN A 357 44.28 25.51 22.56
CA GLN A 357 43.65 24.77 23.66
C GLN A 357 43.39 23.30 23.29
N ALA A 358 43.21 23.03 22.00
CA ALA A 358 42.81 21.72 21.52
C ALA A 358 43.95 20.71 21.45
N VAL A 359 45.13 21.17 21.03
CA VAL A 359 46.33 20.34 20.91
C VAL A 359 46.64 19.64 22.23
N GLY A 360 46.84 18.32 22.17
CA GLY A 360 47.11 17.48 23.33
C GLY A 360 45.87 16.93 24.05
N ARG A 361 44.66 17.37 23.68
CA ARG A 361 43.42 16.74 24.13
C ARG A 361 43.17 15.42 23.40
N ARG A 362 42.38 14.54 24.02
CA ARG A 362 41.74 13.39 23.37
C ARG A 362 40.26 13.42 23.67
N VAL A 363 39.45 13.09 22.68
CA VAL A 363 37.99 13.00 22.81
C VAL A 363 37.60 11.53 22.84
N ASP A 364 36.91 11.11 23.89
CA ASP A 364 36.33 9.77 23.96
C ASP A 364 35.01 9.73 23.19
N ARG A 365 34.90 8.78 22.26
CA ARG A 365 33.72 8.54 21.42
C ARG A 365 33.25 7.10 21.52
N SER A 366 33.72 6.35 22.53
CA SER A 366 33.39 4.94 22.74
C SER A 366 31.91 4.70 23.01
N GLY A 367 31.20 5.70 23.54
CA GLY A 367 29.76 5.68 23.78
C GLY A 367 28.87 5.87 22.54
N LEU A 368 29.46 6.14 21.36
CA LEU A 368 28.71 6.33 20.12
C LEU A 368 28.67 5.04 19.30
N ALA A 369 27.56 4.82 18.58
CA ALA A 369 27.45 3.78 17.57
C ALA A 369 28.28 4.16 16.31
N LEU A 370 29.51 3.64 16.21
CA LEU A 370 30.46 3.99 15.14
C LEU A 370 30.71 2.88 14.09
N ASP A 371 30.13 1.70 14.29
CA ASP A 371 30.35 0.50 13.47
C ASP A 371 29.34 0.36 12.31
N GLY A 372 28.80 1.48 11.82
CA GLY A 372 27.66 1.46 10.91
C GLY A 372 27.88 0.77 9.56
N LEU A 373 29.12 0.73 9.05
CA LEU A 373 29.44 -0.01 7.83
C LEU A 373 29.26 -1.52 8.02
N THR A 374 29.71 -2.04 9.17
CA THR A 374 29.54 -3.46 9.54
C THR A 374 28.07 -3.76 9.82
N VAL A 375 27.37 -2.88 10.54
CA VAL A 375 25.94 -3.06 10.85
C VAL A 375 25.08 -3.05 9.57
N ALA A 376 25.32 -2.10 8.66
CA ALA A 376 24.60 -2.04 7.38
C ALA A 376 24.80 -3.32 6.55
N ALA A 377 26.02 -3.86 6.51
CA ALA A 377 26.28 -5.10 5.77
C ALA A 377 25.63 -6.34 6.43
N ARG A 378 25.50 -6.36 7.77
CA ARG A 378 24.72 -7.38 8.47
C ARG A 378 23.23 -7.26 8.19
N TYR A 379 22.67 -6.05 8.22
CA TYR A 379 21.28 -5.81 7.83
C TYR A 379 21.02 -6.26 6.39
N ALA A 380 21.96 -6.02 5.48
CA ALA A 380 21.90 -6.54 4.12
C ALA A 380 21.81 -8.07 4.07
N ALA A 381 22.70 -8.76 4.80
CA ALA A 381 22.73 -10.21 4.87
C ALA A 381 21.47 -10.79 5.51
N GLU A 382 20.96 -10.20 6.60
CA GLU A 382 19.68 -10.54 7.23
C GLU A 382 18.52 -10.40 6.24
N LEU A 383 18.43 -9.27 5.56
CA LEU A 383 17.36 -8.96 4.61
C LEU A 383 17.36 -9.91 3.40
N LEU A 384 18.53 -10.41 3.01
CA LEU A 384 18.72 -11.40 1.94
C LEU A 384 18.56 -12.84 2.42
N ALA A 385 18.91 -13.15 3.67
CA ALA A 385 18.70 -14.45 4.30
C ALA A 385 17.20 -14.69 4.55
N ASP A 386 16.47 -13.68 5.01
CA ASP A 386 15.01 -13.68 5.10
C ASP A 386 14.34 -13.92 3.74
N ALA A 387 14.95 -13.50 2.63
CA ALA A 387 14.45 -13.81 1.29
C ALA A 387 14.72 -15.27 0.86
N SER A 388 15.66 -15.95 1.50
CA SER A 388 16.07 -17.34 1.22
C SER A 388 15.39 -18.36 2.16
N SER A 389 15.08 -17.95 3.40
CA SER A 389 14.40 -18.75 4.45
C SER A 389 12.90 -18.46 4.55
N ARG A 390 12.41 -17.33 4.02
CA ARG A 390 11.00 -17.15 3.71
C ARG A 390 10.72 -17.64 2.29
N GLN A 391 10.50 -18.96 2.15
CA GLN A 391 9.15 -19.29 1.69
C GLN A 391 8.25 -18.66 2.74
N GLY A 392 7.76 -17.45 2.46
CA GLY A 392 6.79 -16.83 3.35
C GLY A 392 5.63 -17.80 3.55
N PRO A 393 4.75 -17.58 4.55
CA PRO A 393 3.41 -18.12 4.40
C PRO A 393 2.97 -17.81 2.96
N PRO A 394 2.33 -18.75 2.24
CA PRO A 394 2.03 -18.60 0.81
C PRO A 394 1.54 -17.17 0.59
N ALA A 395 2.16 -16.46 -0.38
CA ALA A 395 1.86 -15.05 -0.62
C ALA A 395 0.34 -14.90 -0.61
N ARG A 396 -0.19 -14.19 0.42
CA ARG A 396 -1.64 -14.09 0.59
C ARG A 396 -2.22 -13.62 -0.73
N PRO A 397 -3.26 -14.27 -1.25
CA PRO A 397 -3.79 -13.93 -2.56
C PRO A 397 -4.16 -12.44 -2.59
N ARG A 398 -3.67 -11.74 -3.61
CA ARG A 398 -4.06 -10.34 -3.88
C ARG A 398 -5.29 -10.42 -4.76
N ILE A 399 -6.44 -10.04 -4.20
CA ILE A 399 -7.74 -10.34 -4.77
C ILE A 399 -8.30 -9.09 -5.48
N GLY A 400 -8.60 -9.25 -6.76
CA GLY A 400 -9.23 -8.20 -7.57
C GLY A 400 -10.75 -8.38 -7.63
N TYR A 401 -11.50 -7.56 -6.90
CA TYR A 401 -12.96 -7.49 -6.97
C TYR A 401 -13.39 -6.79 -8.25
N VAL A 402 -14.13 -7.46 -9.13
CA VAL A 402 -14.64 -6.88 -10.37
C VAL A 402 -16.12 -6.60 -10.22
N LEU A 403 -16.49 -5.31 -10.27
CA LEU A 403 -17.85 -4.84 -10.02
C LEU A 403 -18.37 -4.00 -11.18
N LYS A 404 -19.63 -4.21 -11.57
CA LYS A 404 -20.25 -3.43 -12.64
C LYS A 404 -20.30 -1.93 -12.29
N VAL A 405 -20.67 -1.61 -11.06
CA VAL A 405 -20.76 -0.24 -10.51
C VAL A 405 -20.26 -0.31 -9.07
N TYR A 406 -19.38 0.60 -8.66
CA TYR A 406 -18.99 0.74 -7.26
C TYR A 406 -18.76 2.22 -6.87
N PRO A 407 -19.27 2.71 -5.74
CA PRO A 407 -20.15 2.00 -4.82
C PRO A 407 -21.58 1.86 -5.34
N ARG A 408 -22.31 0.85 -4.85
CA ARG A 408 -23.72 0.65 -5.19
C ARG A 408 -24.56 0.45 -3.94
N PHE A 409 -25.50 1.36 -3.71
CA PHE A 409 -26.32 1.41 -2.50
C PHE A 409 -27.09 0.09 -2.25
N SER A 410 -27.55 -0.58 -3.30
CA SER A 410 -28.32 -1.83 -3.19
C SER A 410 -27.48 -3.10 -3.02
N GLU A 411 -26.14 -2.99 -2.99
CA GLU A 411 -25.20 -4.14 -2.98
C GLU A 411 -24.36 -4.16 -1.69
N THR A 412 -25.00 -3.90 -0.56
CA THR A 412 -24.36 -3.84 0.78
C THR A 412 -23.72 -5.16 1.21
N PHE A 413 -24.17 -6.28 0.65
CA PHE A 413 -23.56 -7.60 0.90
C PHE A 413 -22.12 -7.68 0.39
N VAL A 414 -21.79 -7.05 -0.75
CA VAL A 414 -20.42 -6.99 -1.29
C VAL A 414 -19.53 -6.20 -0.32
N VAL A 415 -20.04 -5.08 0.20
CA VAL A 415 -19.32 -4.27 1.18
C VAL A 415 -19.09 -5.04 2.47
N THR A 416 -20.11 -5.76 2.96
CA THR A 416 -20.00 -6.58 4.19
C THR A 416 -18.97 -7.69 4.03
N GLU A 417 -18.92 -8.33 2.86
CA GLU A 417 -17.92 -9.34 2.51
C GLU A 417 -16.51 -8.73 2.48
N MET A 418 -16.29 -7.65 1.71
CA MET A 418 -14.98 -7.01 1.62
C MET A 418 -14.45 -6.55 2.98
N LEU A 419 -15.29 -5.95 3.83
CA LEU A 419 -14.89 -5.52 5.17
C LEU A 419 -14.47 -6.70 6.06
N ALA A 420 -15.20 -7.82 6.00
CA ALA A 420 -14.84 -9.02 6.74
C ALA A 420 -13.51 -9.62 6.25
N ARG A 421 -13.25 -9.58 4.95
CA ARG A 421 -12.01 -10.06 4.35
C ARG A 421 -10.80 -9.16 4.64
N GLU A 422 -10.98 -7.84 4.58
CA GLU A 422 -9.95 -6.89 5.01
C GLU A 422 -9.59 -7.09 6.48
N ALA A 423 -10.58 -7.40 7.33
CA ALA A 423 -10.35 -7.72 8.74
C ALA A 423 -9.57 -9.04 8.96
N LEU A 424 -9.68 -10.01 8.04
CA LEU A 424 -8.84 -11.22 8.00
C LEU A 424 -7.43 -10.94 7.45
N GLY A 425 -7.23 -9.76 6.84
CA GLY A 425 -5.99 -9.30 6.24
C GLY A 425 -5.78 -9.78 4.82
N ASP A 426 -6.86 -10.02 4.06
CA ASP A 426 -6.79 -10.15 2.61
C ASP A 426 -6.41 -8.80 1.97
N GLU A 427 -5.59 -8.84 0.92
CA GLU A 427 -5.25 -7.63 0.16
C GLU A 427 -6.20 -7.49 -1.03
N LEU A 428 -7.10 -6.51 -0.94
CA LEU A 428 -8.16 -6.31 -1.92
C LEU A 428 -7.89 -5.12 -2.85
N SER A 429 -8.29 -5.24 -4.11
CA SER A 429 -8.39 -4.13 -5.08
C SER A 429 -9.74 -4.18 -5.78
N ILE A 430 -10.38 -3.03 -5.97
CA ILE A 430 -11.71 -2.94 -6.60
C ILE A 430 -11.54 -2.41 -8.03
N TYR A 431 -12.02 -3.17 -9.01
CA TYR A 431 -12.12 -2.78 -10.41
C TYR A 431 -13.58 -2.48 -10.76
N ALA A 432 -13.91 -1.20 -10.83
CA ALA A 432 -15.26 -0.74 -11.12
C ALA A 432 -15.42 -0.43 -12.61
N LEU A 433 -16.42 -1.03 -13.26
CA LEU A 433 -16.62 -0.89 -14.71
C LEU A 433 -17.40 0.38 -15.09
N ARG A 434 -18.20 0.96 -14.19
CA ARG A 434 -19.06 2.13 -14.44
C ARG A 434 -19.25 3.00 -13.20
N PRO A 435 -19.16 4.35 -13.31
CA PRO A 435 -19.40 5.26 -12.19
C PRO A 435 -20.76 5.03 -11.54
N THR A 436 -20.83 5.26 -10.23
CA THR A 436 -22.12 5.32 -9.54
C THR A 436 -22.82 6.64 -9.86
N THR A 437 -24.11 6.57 -10.12
CA THR A 437 -24.99 7.74 -10.26
C THR A 437 -25.92 7.87 -9.05
N ASP A 438 -25.77 6.99 -8.06
CA ASP A 438 -26.59 7.03 -6.85
C ASP A 438 -26.07 8.12 -5.91
N GLN A 439 -26.96 9.01 -5.47
CA GLN A 439 -26.62 10.08 -4.54
C GLN A 439 -26.67 9.63 -3.07
N ARG A 440 -27.22 8.44 -2.80
CA ARG A 440 -27.35 7.90 -1.44
C ARG A 440 -26.04 7.24 -1.01
N PHE A 441 -25.68 7.45 0.26
CA PHE A 441 -24.42 7.01 0.83
C PHE A 441 -24.64 6.12 2.06
N HIS A 442 -23.93 4.99 2.13
CA HIS A 442 -23.83 4.14 3.31
C HIS A 442 -22.48 4.38 4.00
N PRO A 443 -22.43 4.68 5.31
CA PRO A 443 -21.18 4.83 6.05
C PRO A 443 -20.22 3.64 5.90
N GLU A 444 -20.76 2.44 5.70
CA GLU A 444 -20.01 1.21 5.53
C GLU A 444 -19.11 1.21 4.30
N ILE A 445 -19.52 1.91 3.23
CA ILE A 445 -18.70 2.02 2.00
C ILE A 445 -17.38 2.73 2.29
N ALA A 446 -17.37 3.73 3.18
CA ALA A 446 -16.16 4.47 3.53
C ALA A 446 -15.20 3.69 4.46
N ARG A 447 -15.65 2.56 5.02
CA ARG A 447 -14.77 1.68 5.82
C ARG A 447 -13.89 0.79 4.94
N VAL A 448 -14.27 0.57 3.68
CA VAL A 448 -13.53 -0.29 2.75
C VAL A 448 -12.21 0.39 2.37
N ALA A 449 -11.09 -0.24 2.70
CA ALA A 449 -9.76 0.30 2.45
C ALA A 449 -9.25 0.02 1.02
N ALA A 450 -9.83 -0.97 0.35
CA ALA A 450 -9.47 -1.41 -0.99
C ALA A 450 -9.47 -0.25 -2.01
N ARG A 451 -8.38 -0.13 -2.76
CA ARG A 451 -8.26 0.88 -3.80
C ARG A 451 -9.28 0.63 -4.91
N VAL A 452 -10.02 1.67 -5.28
CA VAL A 452 -10.92 1.65 -6.44
C VAL A 452 -10.20 2.12 -7.70
N THR A 453 -10.13 1.25 -8.70
CA THR A 453 -9.66 1.54 -10.05
C THR A 453 -10.85 1.50 -11.01
N TRP A 454 -11.07 2.61 -11.70
CA TRP A 454 -12.07 2.73 -12.74
C TRP A 454 -11.54 2.17 -14.05
N VAL A 455 -12.11 1.06 -14.53
CA VAL A 455 -11.66 0.43 -15.77
C VAL A 455 -12.24 1.19 -16.97
N PRO A 456 -11.42 1.82 -17.83
CA PRO A 456 -11.91 2.68 -18.89
C PRO A 456 -12.68 1.88 -19.95
N ARG A 457 -13.83 2.40 -20.37
CA ARG A 457 -14.56 1.94 -21.55
C ARG A 457 -14.31 2.92 -22.69
N PRO A 458 -13.74 2.49 -23.84
CA PRO A 458 -13.49 3.41 -24.94
C PRO A 458 -14.81 3.94 -25.51
N LEU A 459 -14.84 5.23 -25.83
CA LEU A 459 -15.99 5.87 -26.48
C LEU A 459 -15.76 6.02 -27.99
N LYS A 460 -14.51 5.96 -28.44
CA LYS A 460 -14.09 6.05 -29.84
C LYS A 460 -13.23 4.85 -30.21
N ALA A 461 -13.23 4.49 -31.49
CA ALA A 461 -12.39 3.42 -32.02
C ALA A 461 -10.89 3.67 -31.80
N THR A 462 -10.45 4.94 -31.78
CA THR A 462 -9.07 5.32 -31.47
C THR A 462 -8.66 4.87 -30.07
N ASP A 463 -9.50 5.15 -29.07
CA ASP A 463 -9.23 4.80 -27.67
C ASP A 463 -9.18 3.28 -27.49
N MET A 464 -10.02 2.56 -28.24
CA MET A 464 -10.01 1.10 -28.30
C MET A 464 -8.67 0.58 -28.86
N TRP A 465 -8.18 1.12 -29.98
CA TRP A 465 -6.89 0.72 -30.55
C TRP A 465 -5.71 1.04 -29.63
N GLU A 466 -5.75 2.17 -28.91
CA GLU A 466 -4.74 2.51 -27.91
C GLU A 466 -4.70 1.49 -26.75
N GLN A 467 -5.86 1.02 -26.29
CA GLN A 467 -5.94 -0.02 -25.26
C GLN A 467 -5.35 -1.35 -25.73
N PHE A 468 -5.66 -1.77 -26.96
CA PHE A 468 -5.07 -2.96 -27.57
C PHE A 468 -3.56 -2.83 -27.77
N ALA A 469 -3.09 -1.69 -28.30
CA ALA A 469 -1.67 -1.44 -28.51
C ALA A 469 -0.88 -1.45 -27.19
N GLY A 470 -1.44 -0.85 -26.13
CA GLY A 470 -0.85 -0.90 -24.79
C GLY A 470 -0.76 -2.33 -24.23
N ALA A 471 -1.77 -3.17 -24.50
CA ALA A 471 -1.77 -4.58 -24.09
C ALA A 471 -0.78 -5.44 -24.89
N ALA A 472 -0.62 -5.18 -26.19
CA ALA A 472 0.35 -5.86 -27.03
C ALA A 472 1.81 -5.68 -26.57
N GLY A 473 2.09 -4.64 -25.77
CA GLY A 473 3.38 -4.44 -25.11
C GLY A 473 3.68 -5.44 -23.98
N HIS A 474 2.71 -6.22 -23.52
CA HIS A 474 2.90 -7.27 -22.51
C HIS A 474 2.93 -8.66 -23.17
N PRO A 475 4.05 -9.41 -23.12
CA PRO A 475 4.20 -10.68 -23.83
C PRO A 475 3.06 -11.68 -23.60
N ARG A 476 2.66 -11.86 -22.33
CA ARG A 476 1.55 -12.74 -21.93
C ARG A 476 0.20 -12.34 -22.53
N LEU A 477 -0.12 -11.05 -22.54
CA LEU A 477 -1.38 -10.57 -23.12
C LEU A 477 -1.38 -10.73 -24.64
N ARG A 478 -0.26 -10.41 -25.28
CA ARG A 478 -0.10 -10.54 -26.74
C ARG A 478 -0.30 -11.98 -27.21
N GLU A 479 0.27 -12.95 -26.49
CA GLU A 479 0.15 -14.38 -26.82
C GLU A 479 -1.28 -14.89 -26.59
N ASN A 480 -1.91 -14.53 -25.47
CA ASN A 480 -3.26 -15.00 -25.17
C ASN A 480 -4.35 -14.31 -25.99
N LEU A 481 -4.13 -13.05 -26.39
CA LEU A 481 -5.10 -12.29 -27.18
C LEU A 481 -5.33 -12.90 -28.56
N SER A 482 -4.29 -13.42 -29.22
CA SER A 482 -4.42 -14.05 -30.54
C SER A 482 -5.21 -15.36 -30.47
N GLY A 483 -5.02 -16.14 -29.41
CA GLY A 483 -5.75 -17.39 -29.18
C GLY A 483 -7.24 -17.21 -28.85
N LEU A 484 -7.63 -16.03 -28.34
CA LEU A 484 -9.01 -15.70 -27.97
C LEU A 484 -9.79 -14.96 -29.06
N LEU A 485 -9.18 -14.67 -30.23
CA LEU A 485 -9.80 -13.89 -31.29
C LEU A 485 -11.19 -14.40 -31.72
N PRO A 486 -11.43 -15.72 -31.90
CA PRO A 486 -12.75 -16.22 -32.28
C PRO A 486 -13.84 -15.82 -31.27
N GLU A 487 -13.54 -15.86 -29.98
CA GLU A 487 -14.53 -15.62 -28.93
C GLU A 487 -14.68 -14.13 -28.61
N LEU A 488 -13.61 -13.36 -28.85
CA LEU A 488 -13.68 -11.90 -28.82
C LEU A 488 -14.56 -11.32 -29.93
N ALA A 489 -14.66 -11.98 -31.08
CA ALA A 489 -15.51 -11.54 -32.20
C ALA A 489 -17.01 -11.63 -31.87
N GLU A 490 -17.40 -12.40 -30.85
CA GLU A 490 -18.79 -12.50 -30.37
C GLU A 490 -19.18 -11.36 -29.41
N LEU A 491 -18.21 -10.50 -29.03
CA LEU A 491 -18.40 -9.42 -28.08
C LEU A 491 -18.32 -8.03 -28.72
N PRO A 492 -19.05 -7.03 -28.19
CA PRO A 492 -18.87 -5.64 -28.58
C PRO A 492 -17.42 -5.20 -28.39
N GLY A 493 -16.83 -4.56 -29.40
CA GLY A 493 -15.40 -4.20 -29.37
C GLY A 493 -15.00 -3.31 -28.19
N ASP A 494 -15.92 -2.47 -27.70
CA ASP A 494 -15.73 -1.65 -26.51
C ASP A 494 -15.75 -2.46 -25.19
N GLU A 495 -16.50 -3.56 -25.12
CA GLU A 495 -16.42 -4.53 -24.01
C GLU A 495 -15.11 -5.31 -24.07
N VAL A 496 -14.69 -5.76 -25.26
CA VAL A 496 -13.40 -6.43 -25.44
C VAL A 496 -12.25 -5.54 -24.97
N ALA A 497 -12.24 -4.29 -25.42
CA ALA A 497 -11.22 -3.32 -25.04
C ALA A 497 -11.22 -3.04 -23.52
N GLN A 498 -12.41 -2.92 -22.91
CA GLN A 498 -12.53 -2.76 -21.47
C GLN A 498 -11.98 -3.97 -20.70
N GLY A 499 -12.23 -5.20 -21.16
CA GLY A 499 -11.65 -6.41 -20.57
C GLY A 499 -10.13 -6.52 -20.76
N VAL A 500 -9.60 -6.05 -21.89
CA VAL A 500 -8.16 -5.92 -22.11
C VAL A 500 -7.54 -4.87 -21.17
N ALA A 501 -8.22 -3.75 -20.95
CA ALA A 501 -7.79 -2.75 -19.97
C ALA A 501 -7.79 -3.33 -18.55
N LEU A 502 -8.82 -4.10 -18.17
CA LEU A 502 -8.84 -4.83 -16.90
C LEU A 502 -7.67 -5.82 -16.80
N ALA A 503 -7.42 -6.63 -17.83
CA ALA A 503 -6.30 -7.58 -17.86
C ALA A 503 -4.95 -6.90 -17.61
N ARG A 504 -4.75 -5.69 -18.15
CA ARG A 504 -3.56 -4.88 -17.87
C ARG A 504 -3.50 -4.44 -16.41
N CYS A 505 -4.59 -3.89 -15.87
CA CYS A 505 -4.65 -3.50 -14.46
C CYS A 505 -4.34 -4.68 -13.53
N VAL A 506 -4.89 -5.87 -13.82
CA VAL A 506 -4.64 -7.11 -13.07
C VAL A 506 -3.15 -7.46 -13.01
N LEU A 507 -2.45 -7.38 -14.15
CA LEU A 507 -1.01 -7.66 -14.21
C LEU A 507 -0.16 -6.55 -13.58
N GLU A 508 -0.53 -5.28 -13.81
CA GLU A 508 0.16 -4.11 -13.28
C GLU A 508 0.05 -4.02 -11.75
N ASP A 509 -1.13 -4.35 -11.21
CA ASP A 509 -1.41 -4.36 -9.78
C ASP A 509 -0.97 -5.67 -9.11
N GLY A 510 -0.56 -6.70 -9.86
CA GLY A 510 -0.07 -7.97 -9.32
C GLY A 510 -1.14 -8.82 -8.64
N ILE A 511 -2.36 -8.80 -9.19
CA ILE A 511 -3.51 -9.58 -8.72
C ILE A 511 -3.27 -11.07 -9.00
N THR A 512 -3.54 -11.91 -8.00
CA THR A 512 -3.33 -13.36 -8.07
C THR A 512 -4.63 -14.16 -8.13
N HIS A 513 -5.75 -13.54 -7.77
CA HIS A 513 -7.09 -14.10 -7.89
C HIS A 513 -8.09 -13.00 -8.21
N LEU A 514 -9.05 -13.24 -9.10
CA LEU A 514 -10.14 -12.30 -9.39
C LEU A 514 -11.45 -12.78 -8.75
N HIS A 515 -12.20 -11.89 -8.13
CA HIS A 515 -13.51 -12.20 -7.57
C HIS A 515 -14.58 -11.33 -8.25
N ALA A 516 -15.52 -11.95 -8.96
CA ALA A 516 -16.62 -11.23 -9.60
C ALA A 516 -17.92 -11.41 -8.82
N HIS A 517 -18.63 -10.31 -8.55
CA HIS A 517 -20.06 -10.41 -8.26
C HIS A 517 -20.86 -10.25 -9.54
N PHE A 518 -21.85 -11.12 -9.70
CA PHE A 518 -22.73 -11.27 -10.86
C PHE A 518 -22.03 -11.84 -12.11
N ALA A 519 -22.53 -12.95 -12.63
CA ALA A 519 -22.11 -13.58 -13.90
C ALA A 519 -22.58 -12.81 -15.16
N SER A 520 -22.85 -11.51 -15.02
CA SER A 520 -23.28 -10.62 -16.11
C SER A 520 -22.07 -9.90 -16.72
N LEU A 521 -22.13 -8.57 -16.91
CA LEU A 521 -21.02 -7.79 -17.46
C LEU A 521 -19.74 -7.91 -16.60
N ALA A 522 -19.87 -7.89 -15.27
CA ALA A 522 -18.72 -8.04 -14.36
C ALA A 522 -18.06 -9.41 -14.53
N GLY A 523 -18.83 -10.50 -14.46
CA GLY A 523 -18.36 -11.85 -14.74
C GLY A 523 -17.72 -12.00 -16.12
N ARG A 524 -18.31 -11.41 -17.17
CA ARG A 524 -17.75 -11.46 -18.54
C ARG A 524 -16.40 -10.75 -18.65
N MET A 525 -16.26 -9.55 -18.07
CA MET A 525 -14.99 -8.83 -18.07
C MET A 525 -13.94 -9.56 -17.24
N THR A 526 -14.36 -10.20 -16.15
CA THR A 526 -13.50 -11.03 -15.30
C THR A 526 -13.01 -12.27 -16.04
N TRP A 527 -13.91 -12.99 -16.73
CA TRP A 527 -13.58 -14.11 -17.59
C TRP A 527 -12.56 -13.67 -18.65
N LEU A 528 -12.81 -12.57 -19.35
CA LEU A 528 -11.89 -12.08 -20.38
C LEU A 528 -10.51 -11.73 -19.79
N ALA A 529 -10.48 -11.01 -18.67
CA ALA A 529 -9.22 -10.69 -17.98
C ALA A 529 -8.51 -11.96 -17.50
N SER A 530 -9.22 -12.94 -16.96
CA SER A 530 -8.67 -14.23 -16.55
C SER A 530 -8.04 -14.97 -17.74
N ARG A 531 -8.75 -15.09 -18.86
CA ARG A 531 -8.23 -15.78 -20.06
C ARG A 531 -7.00 -15.09 -20.64
N LEU A 532 -6.95 -13.76 -20.60
CA LEU A 532 -5.80 -12.99 -21.09
C LEU A 532 -4.60 -13.05 -20.14
N THR A 533 -4.86 -13.04 -18.83
CA THR A 533 -3.81 -12.97 -17.80
C THR A 533 -3.42 -14.31 -17.21
N GLY A 534 -4.19 -15.37 -17.44
CA GLY A 534 -4.08 -16.66 -16.75
C GLY A 534 -4.28 -16.62 -15.24
N VAL A 535 -4.84 -15.54 -14.69
CA VAL A 535 -5.18 -15.43 -13.26
C VAL A 535 -6.54 -16.10 -13.04
N PRO A 536 -6.68 -17.05 -12.09
CA PRO A 536 -7.95 -17.72 -11.82
C PRO A 536 -8.99 -16.74 -11.26
N TYR A 537 -10.26 -17.11 -11.36
CA TYR A 537 -11.34 -16.30 -10.81
C TYR A 537 -12.46 -17.11 -10.19
N THR A 538 -13.08 -16.52 -9.19
CA THR A 538 -14.34 -16.91 -8.57
C THR A 538 -15.46 -16.00 -9.06
N VAL A 539 -16.69 -16.52 -9.11
CA VAL A 539 -17.86 -15.71 -9.43
C VAL A 539 -19.01 -16.01 -8.47
N THR A 540 -19.44 -14.98 -7.74
CA THR A 540 -20.62 -15.03 -6.87
C THR A 540 -21.86 -14.62 -7.65
N THR A 541 -22.76 -15.59 -7.80
CA THR A 541 -24.03 -15.44 -8.51
C THR A 541 -25.14 -15.05 -7.55
N HIS A 542 -26.06 -14.21 -8.01
CA HIS A 542 -27.21 -13.74 -7.22
C HIS A 542 -28.50 -14.22 -7.89
N ALA A 543 -29.59 -13.46 -7.86
CA ALA A 543 -30.82 -13.84 -8.57
C ALA A 543 -30.90 -13.21 -9.98
N LYS A 544 -30.44 -11.96 -10.13
CA LYS A 544 -30.64 -11.17 -11.34
C LYS A 544 -29.84 -11.69 -12.54
N ASP A 545 -28.69 -12.27 -12.28
CA ASP A 545 -27.73 -12.76 -13.28
C ASP A 545 -27.96 -14.22 -13.67
N ILE A 546 -28.93 -14.91 -13.04
CA ILE A 546 -29.22 -16.32 -13.34
C ILE A 546 -30.70 -16.61 -13.67
N PHE A 547 -31.69 -15.88 -13.11
CA PHE A 547 -33.12 -16.16 -13.35
C PHE A 547 -33.85 -15.17 -14.27
N HIS A 548 -33.29 -13.98 -14.50
CA HIS A 548 -34.00 -12.93 -15.24
C HIS A 548 -34.05 -13.24 -16.74
N ASP A 549 -35.13 -12.86 -17.44
CA ASP A 549 -35.31 -13.12 -18.88
C ASP A 549 -34.18 -12.57 -19.78
N SER A 550 -33.44 -11.58 -19.29
CA SER A 550 -32.29 -11.00 -19.99
C SER A 550 -30.98 -11.79 -19.83
N VAL A 551 -31.01 -12.94 -19.16
CA VAL A 551 -29.83 -13.78 -18.94
C VAL A 551 -29.50 -14.52 -20.23
N ASP A 552 -28.28 -14.32 -20.71
CA ASP A 552 -27.73 -15.08 -21.83
C ASP A 552 -27.11 -16.38 -21.30
N LEU A 553 -27.80 -17.50 -21.55
CA LEU A 553 -27.37 -18.82 -21.06
C LEU A 553 -26.03 -19.28 -21.64
N PHE A 554 -25.66 -18.84 -22.84
CA PHE A 554 -24.36 -19.17 -23.41
C PHE A 554 -23.25 -18.51 -22.59
N TRP A 555 -23.38 -17.21 -22.33
CA TRP A 555 -22.40 -16.49 -21.52
C TRP A 555 -22.38 -16.94 -20.07
N LEU A 556 -23.55 -17.22 -19.47
CA LEU A 556 -23.62 -17.76 -18.12
C LEU A 556 -22.87 -19.08 -18.01
N ARG A 557 -23.13 -20.03 -18.91
CA ARG A 557 -22.46 -21.33 -18.93
C ARG A 557 -20.95 -21.20 -19.15
N ARG A 558 -20.52 -20.24 -19.98
CA ARG A 558 -19.11 -19.99 -20.26
C ARG A 558 -18.37 -19.38 -19.06
N ILE A 559 -18.92 -18.30 -18.48
CA ILE A 559 -18.34 -17.62 -17.32
C ILE A 559 -18.31 -18.58 -16.11
N CYS A 560 -19.35 -19.37 -15.89
CA CYS A 560 -19.36 -20.30 -14.78
C CYS A 560 -18.53 -21.56 -15.03
N GLY A 561 -18.44 -22.03 -16.28
CA GLY A 561 -17.65 -23.21 -16.64
C GLY A 561 -16.14 -22.99 -16.52
N ASP A 562 -15.66 -21.79 -16.85
CA ASP A 562 -14.23 -21.44 -16.80
C ASP A 562 -13.79 -20.86 -15.43
N ALA A 563 -14.72 -20.65 -14.50
CA ALA A 563 -14.39 -20.16 -13.15
C ALA A 563 -13.74 -21.27 -12.32
N ASP A 564 -12.76 -20.91 -11.47
CA ASP A 564 -12.21 -21.82 -10.46
C ASP A 564 -13.32 -22.29 -9.50
N ARG A 565 -14.25 -21.37 -9.20
CA ARG A 565 -15.45 -21.66 -8.42
C ARG A 565 -16.61 -20.74 -8.77
N VAL A 566 -17.80 -21.33 -8.75
CA VAL A 566 -19.08 -20.62 -8.85
C VAL A 566 -19.73 -20.63 -7.48
N ILE A 567 -19.98 -19.45 -6.93
CA ILE A 567 -20.59 -19.30 -5.61
C ILE A 567 -22.08 -19.06 -5.77
N ALA A 568 -22.87 -19.93 -5.17
CA ALA A 568 -24.32 -19.83 -5.06
C ALA A 568 -24.68 -19.26 -3.68
N ILE A 569 -25.51 -18.22 -3.66
CA ILE A 569 -25.90 -17.54 -2.41
C ILE A 569 -27.06 -18.18 -1.63
N SER A 570 -27.57 -19.31 -2.12
CA SER A 570 -28.67 -20.07 -1.53
C SER A 570 -28.70 -21.49 -2.10
N GLU A 571 -29.26 -22.46 -1.36
CA GLU A 571 -29.47 -23.84 -1.85
C GLU A 571 -30.39 -23.86 -3.08
N PHE A 572 -31.35 -22.91 -3.15
CA PHE A 572 -32.17 -22.69 -4.34
C PHE A 572 -31.33 -22.31 -5.57
N ASN A 573 -30.42 -21.34 -5.43
CA ASN A 573 -29.52 -20.93 -6.50
C ASN A 573 -28.57 -22.06 -6.90
N GLU A 574 -28.05 -22.79 -5.92
CA GLU A 574 -27.16 -23.92 -6.14
C GLU A 574 -27.85 -25.00 -6.98
N SER A 575 -29.08 -25.37 -6.62
CA SER A 575 -29.88 -26.36 -7.34
C SER A 575 -30.13 -25.95 -8.78
N TYR A 576 -30.49 -24.69 -9.00
CA TYR A 576 -30.67 -24.14 -10.35
C TYR A 576 -29.38 -24.14 -11.16
N LEU A 577 -28.26 -23.69 -10.58
CA LEU A 577 -26.97 -23.67 -11.25
C LEU A 577 -26.47 -25.09 -11.58
N ARG A 578 -26.72 -26.08 -10.72
CA ARG A 578 -26.39 -27.49 -11.03
C ARG A 578 -27.12 -27.97 -12.28
N GLN A 579 -28.37 -27.55 -12.48
CA GLN A 579 -29.13 -27.86 -13.69
C GLN A 579 -28.59 -27.08 -14.90
N VAL A 580 -28.45 -25.76 -14.79
CA VAL A 580 -28.08 -24.88 -15.91
C VAL A 580 -26.63 -25.06 -16.34
N LEU A 581 -25.74 -25.46 -15.45
CA LEU A 581 -24.31 -25.70 -15.71
C LEU A 581 -23.99 -27.18 -15.93
N ALA A 582 -25.00 -28.04 -16.05
CA ALA A 582 -24.78 -29.45 -16.35
C ALA A 582 -23.92 -29.61 -17.62
N GLY A 583 -22.85 -30.40 -17.50
CA GLY A 583 -21.89 -30.67 -18.58
C GLY A 583 -20.81 -29.60 -18.81
N THR A 584 -20.74 -28.52 -18.03
CA THR A 584 -19.65 -27.52 -18.16
C THR A 584 -18.42 -27.85 -17.30
N GLY A 585 -18.55 -28.72 -16.30
CA GLY A 585 -17.48 -29.00 -15.32
C GLY A 585 -17.39 -27.97 -14.18
N ALA A 586 -18.30 -27.00 -14.12
CA ALA A 586 -18.29 -25.95 -13.11
C ALA A 586 -18.32 -26.51 -11.67
N ARG A 587 -17.41 -26.01 -10.82
CA ARG A 587 -17.37 -26.29 -9.38
C ARG A 587 -18.26 -25.31 -8.64
N ILE A 588 -19.45 -25.76 -8.26
CA ILE A 588 -20.43 -24.93 -7.52
C ILE A 588 -20.22 -25.10 -6.01
N SER A 589 -20.22 -24.00 -5.26
CA SER A 589 -20.14 -23.99 -3.80
C SER A 589 -21.19 -23.05 -3.21
N LEU A 590 -21.81 -23.48 -2.12
CA LEU A 590 -22.81 -22.71 -1.39
C LEU A 590 -22.12 -21.76 -0.41
N GLN A 591 -22.38 -20.47 -0.54
CA GLN A 591 -21.96 -19.45 0.43
C GLN A 591 -22.97 -18.32 0.46
N TYR A 592 -23.58 -18.13 1.63
CA TYR A 592 -24.66 -17.17 1.83
C TYR A 592 -24.16 -15.73 1.90
N ASN A 593 -25.01 -14.79 1.46
CA ASN A 593 -24.85 -13.39 1.83
C ASN A 593 -24.94 -13.26 3.37
N ALA A 594 -23.94 -12.63 3.96
CA ALA A 594 -23.74 -12.64 5.41
C ALA A 594 -24.05 -11.30 6.08
N LEU A 595 -24.09 -11.32 7.42
CA LEU A 595 -24.26 -10.15 8.27
C LEU A 595 -23.03 -9.91 9.15
N GLU A 596 -22.71 -8.63 9.35
CA GLU A 596 -21.83 -8.19 10.43
C GLU A 596 -22.64 -8.20 11.74
N LEU A 597 -22.60 -9.33 12.45
CA LEU A 597 -23.48 -9.61 13.59
C LEU A 597 -23.39 -8.60 14.74
N ASP A 598 -22.23 -7.96 14.91
CA ASP A 598 -22.01 -6.94 15.94
C ASP A 598 -22.91 -5.70 15.73
N ARG A 599 -23.45 -5.50 14.51
CA ARG A 599 -24.43 -4.44 14.21
C ARG A 599 -25.83 -4.79 14.68
N PHE A 600 -26.13 -6.07 14.90
CA PHE A 600 -27.44 -6.60 15.25
C PHE A 600 -27.36 -7.37 16.57
N PRO A 601 -27.22 -6.65 17.71
CA PRO A 601 -27.24 -7.29 19.01
C PRO A 601 -28.59 -7.98 19.24
N TYR A 602 -28.53 -9.17 19.83
CA TYR A 602 -29.73 -9.95 20.11
C TYR A 602 -30.49 -9.40 21.31
N HIS A 603 -31.81 -9.30 21.17
CA HIS A 603 -32.73 -9.05 22.27
C HIS A 603 -33.90 -10.03 22.20
N ASP A 604 -34.36 -10.53 23.35
CA ASP A 604 -35.61 -11.33 23.39
C ASP A 604 -36.76 -10.46 22.85
N PRO A 605 -37.70 -11.03 22.07
CA PRO A 605 -38.79 -10.26 21.49
C PRO A 605 -39.66 -9.60 22.57
N PRO A 606 -40.17 -8.38 22.32
CA PRO A 606 -41.04 -7.71 23.27
C PRO A 606 -42.30 -8.54 23.52
N ARG A 607 -42.79 -8.51 24.77
CA ARG A 607 -44.07 -9.15 25.11
C ARG A 607 -45.18 -8.60 24.20
N ILE A 608 -46.03 -9.48 23.71
CA ILE A 608 -47.17 -9.09 22.87
C ILE A 608 -48.06 -8.12 23.65
N THR A 609 -48.23 -6.92 23.08
CA THR A 609 -49.18 -5.90 23.54
C THR A 609 -50.28 -5.71 22.51
N SER A 610 -51.39 -5.08 22.94
CA SER A 610 -52.44 -4.61 22.02
C SER A 610 -52.20 -3.12 21.72
N PRO A 611 -52.06 -2.72 20.44
CA PRO A 611 -52.17 -3.54 19.24
C PRO A 611 -50.90 -4.37 18.92
N LEU A 612 -51.08 -5.47 18.18
CA LEU A 612 -49.98 -6.21 17.56
C LEU A 612 -49.25 -5.32 16.55
N ARG A 613 -47.98 -5.03 16.80
CA ARG A 613 -47.08 -4.26 15.94
C ARG A 613 -46.34 -5.17 14.96
N VAL A 614 -46.60 -4.98 13.67
CA VAL A 614 -45.97 -5.69 12.56
C VAL A 614 -45.02 -4.73 11.84
N ALA A 615 -43.77 -5.13 11.62
CA ALA A 615 -42.84 -4.42 10.75
C ALA A 615 -42.69 -5.14 9.41
N ALA A 616 -42.48 -4.38 8.34
CA ALA A 616 -42.08 -4.91 7.04
C ALA A 616 -41.12 -3.93 6.39
N LEU A 617 -40.10 -4.42 5.69
CA LEU A 617 -39.08 -3.58 5.08
C LEU A 617 -38.62 -4.12 3.74
N GLY A 618 -38.48 -3.22 2.76
CA GLY A 618 -37.88 -3.55 1.46
C GLY A 618 -38.30 -2.57 0.37
N ARG A 619 -37.74 -2.74 -0.83
CA ARG A 619 -38.17 -1.96 -2.00
C ARG A 619 -39.66 -2.15 -2.29
N LEU A 620 -40.40 -1.08 -2.56
CA LEU A 620 -41.83 -1.12 -2.87
C LEU A 620 -42.04 -1.54 -4.33
N VAL A 621 -41.77 -2.83 -4.61
CA VAL A 621 -41.87 -3.48 -5.92
C VAL A 621 -42.71 -4.76 -5.81
N PRO A 622 -43.29 -5.27 -6.90
CA PRO A 622 -44.27 -6.36 -6.85
C PRO A 622 -43.81 -7.58 -6.06
N LYS A 623 -42.57 -8.05 -6.27
CA LYS A 623 -42.02 -9.25 -5.63
C LYS A 623 -41.90 -9.21 -4.10
N LYS A 624 -42.03 -8.03 -3.46
CA LYS A 624 -42.04 -7.93 -1.99
C LYS A 624 -43.40 -8.23 -1.36
N GLY A 625 -44.48 -8.27 -2.15
CA GLY A 625 -45.83 -8.65 -1.71
C GLY A 625 -46.44 -7.82 -0.57
N PHE A 626 -46.02 -6.56 -0.39
CA PHE A 626 -46.59 -5.68 0.63
C PHE A 626 -48.10 -5.42 0.46
N ALA A 627 -48.61 -5.63 -0.76
CA ALA A 627 -50.04 -5.56 -1.04
C ALA A 627 -50.82 -6.65 -0.26
N ASP A 628 -50.26 -7.85 -0.14
CA ASP A 628 -50.84 -8.98 0.58
C ASP A 628 -50.82 -8.74 2.10
N LEU A 629 -49.75 -8.13 2.63
CA LEU A 629 -49.70 -7.72 4.04
C LEU A 629 -50.78 -6.68 4.37
N ILE A 630 -51.01 -5.70 3.50
CA ILE A 630 -52.07 -4.69 3.72
C ILE A 630 -53.45 -5.37 3.78
N ASP A 631 -53.72 -6.30 2.87
CA ASP A 631 -54.99 -7.02 2.84
C ASP A 631 -55.15 -7.98 4.03
N ALA A 632 -54.06 -8.63 4.47
CA ALA A 632 -54.07 -9.49 5.66
C ALA A 632 -54.33 -8.68 6.95
N VAL A 633 -53.75 -7.49 7.08
CA VAL A 633 -54.04 -6.57 8.19
C VAL A 633 -55.51 -6.13 8.16
N ALA A 634 -56.06 -5.84 6.98
CA ALA A 634 -57.50 -5.52 6.85
C ALA A 634 -58.36 -6.66 7.39
N ARG A 635 -58.07 -7.90 6.98
CA ARG A 635 -58.82 -9.09 7.38
C ARG A 635 -58.71 -9.40 8.88
N ALA A 636 -57.51 -9.34 9.45
CA ALA A 636 -57.31 -9.53 10.89
C ALA A 636 -58.08 -8.49 11.73
N ARG A 637 -58.12 -7.23 11.27
CA ARG A 637 -58.89 -6.17 11.93
C ARG A 637 -60.40 -6.38 11.81
N SER A 638 -60.90 -6.84 10.66
CA SER A 638 -62.31 -7.22 10.50
C SER A 638 -62.71 -8.38 11.41
N ALA A 639 -61.77 -9.26 11.78
CA ALA A 639 -61.94 -10.32 12.77
C ALA A 639 -61.80 -9.85 14.24
N GLY A 640 -61.69 -8.54 14.49
CA GLY A 640 -61.63 -7.95 15.83
C GLY A 640 -60.22 -7.87 16.43
N VAL A 641 -59.17 -8.21 15.69
CA VAL A 641 -57.79 -8.15 16.19
C VAL A 641 -57.23 -6.73 16.06
N ALA A 642 -56.72 -6.17 17.16
CA ALA A 642 -56.02 -4.90 17.13
C ALA A 642 -54.61 -5.09 16.54
N VAL A 643 -54.45 -4.86 15.23
CA VAL A 643 -53.16 -4.94 14.52
C VAL A 643 -52.78 -3.60 13.89
N THR A 644 -51.49 -3.29 13.90
CA THR A 644 -50.88 -2.16 13.17
C THR A 644 -49.65 -2.63 12.39
N ALA A 645 -49.42 -2.08 11.20
CA ALA A 645 -48.25 -2.40 10.39
C ALA A 645 -47.46 -1.15 9.98
N SER A 646 -46.14 -1.23 10.07
CA SER A 646 -45.20 -0.21 9.61
C SER A 646 -44.38 -0.78 8.46
N ILE A 647 -44.53 -0.20 7.27
CA ILE A 647 -43.87 -0.65 6.04
C ILE A 647 -42.82 0.40 5.65
N ALA A 648 -41.56 0.03 5.70
CA ALA A 648 -40.41 0.87 5.38
C ALA A 648 -39.82 0.53 4.00
N GLY A 649 -39.43 1.56 3.26
CA GLY A 649 -38.83 1.45 1.93
C GLY A 649 -39.42 2.43 0.92
N ASP A 650 -38.90 2.34 -0.30
CA ASP A 650 -39.31 3.16 -1.44
C ASP A 650 -39.36 2.32 -2.72
N GLY A 651 -40.11 2.77 -3.73
CA GLY A 651 -40.27 2.08 -5.01
C GLY A 651 -41.53 2.48 -5.77
N GLU A 652 -41.65 1.96 -6.99
CA GLU A 652 -42.72 2.29 -7.93
C GLU A 652 -44.14 2.06 -7.40
N LEU A 653 -44.32 1.11 -6.46
CA LEU A 653 -45.63 0.80 -5.90
C LEU A 653 -46.04 1.72 -4.74
N ALA A 654 -45.23 2.71 -4.34
CA ALA A 654 -45.54 3.57 -3.19
C ALA A 654 -46.95 4.20 -3.28
N GLY A 655 -47.30 4.75 -4.45
CA GLY A 655 -48.61 5.36 -4.69
C GLY A 655 -49.76 4.35 -4.68
N GLU A 656 -49.55 3.17 -5.25
CA GLU A 656 -50.55 2.09 -5.27
C GLU A 656 -50.85 1.57 -3.86
N LEU A 657 -49.80 1.31 -3.08
CA LEU A 657 -49.90 0.83 -1.70
C LEU A 657 -50.63 1.87 -0.82
N ALA A 658 -50.30 3.16 -0.95
CA ALA A 658 -50.99 4.24 -0.25
C ALA A 658 -52.49 4.34 -0.62
N ALA A 659 -52.82 4.14 -1.91
CA ALA A 659 -54.21 4.08 -2.34
C ALA A 659 -54.95 2.85 -1.79
N ARG A 660 -54.29 1.68 -1.76
CA ARG A 660 -54.85 0.44 -1.17
C ARG A 660 -55.14 0.61 0.32
N ILE A 661 -54.22 1.20 1.09
CA ILE A 661 -54.42 1.51 2.53
C ILE A 661 -55.67 2.37 2.75
N ARG A 662 -55.84 3.44 1.94
CA ARG A 662 -57.03 4.31 2.02
C ARG A 662 -58.32 3.55 1.68
N ARG A 663 -58.34 2.78 0.59
CA ARG A 663 -59.52 2.01 0.16
C ARG A 663 -59.96 0.97 1.19
N ARG A 664 -59.01 0.38 1.93
CA ARG A 664 -59.29 -0.60 2.99
C ARG A 664 -59.61 0.05 4.35
N GLY A 665 -59.63 1.38 4.46
CA GLY A 665 -59.89 2.07 5.73
C GLY A 665 -58.77 1.94 6.76
N LEU A 666 -57.52 1.74 6.32
CA LEU A 666 -56.39 1.41 7.19
C LEU A 666 -55.46 2.60 7.50
N THR A 667 -55.83 3.83 7.18
CA THR A 667 -54.96 5.02 7.33
C THR A 667 -54.40 5.21 8.75
N GLY A 668 -55.13 4.82 9.79
CA GLY A 668 -54.67 4.88 11.19
C GLY A 668 -53.90 3.64 11.67
N HIS A 669 -53.78 2.60 10.83
CA HIS A 669 -53.30 1.27 11.22
C HIS A 669 -52.13 0.77 10.39
N VAL A 670 -52.00 1.21 9.13
CA VAL A 670 -50.86 0.89 8.27
C VAL A 670 -50.15 2.18 7.88
N ARG A 671 -48.85 2.27 8.15
CA ARG A 671 -48.01 3.43 7.85
C ARG A 671 -46.93 3.06 6.84
N LEU A 672 -46.83 3.85 5.77
CA LEU A 672 -45.67 3.82 4.88
C LEU A 672 -44.65 4.83 5.44
N LEU A 673 -43.49 4.33 5.87
CA LEU A 673 -42.48 5.15 6.56
C LEU A 673 -41.49 5.83 5.61
N GLY A 674 -41.45 5.41 4.34
CA GLY A 674 -40.41 5.82 3.40
C GLY A 674 -39.08 5.08 3.66
N PRO A 675 -37.99 5.47 2.99
CA PRO A 675 -36.67 4.89 3.19
C PRO A 675 -36.14 5.22 4.58
N LEU A 676 -35.52 4.24 5.25
CA LEU A 676 -34.96 4.37 6.59
C LEU A 676 -33.43 4.18 6.59
N THR A 677 -32.76 4.85 7.53
CA THR A 677 -31.36 4.60 7.88
C THR A 677 -31.23 3.28 8.66
N GLN A 678 -30.02 2.69 8.69
CA GLN A 678 -29.81 1.43 9.41
C GLN A 678 -30.19 1.52 10.90
N GLU A 679 -29.95 2.67 11.54
CA GLU A 679 -30.33 2.89 12.94
C GLU A 679 -31.85 2.88 13.13
N GLU A 680 -32.58 3.51 12.22
CA GLU A 680 -34.04 3.49 12.22
C GLU A 680 -34.60 2.10 11.91
N VAL A 681 -33.93 1.32 11.06
CA VAL A 681 -34.26 -0.09 10.83
C VAL A 681 -34.11 -0.90 12.12
N ARG A 682 -33.00 -0.75 12.85
CA ARG A 682 -32.81 -1.44 14.14
C ARG A 682 -33.91 -1.09 15.14
N ARG A 683 -34.27 0.19 15.24
CA ARG A 683 -35.37 0.64 16.10
C ARG A 683 -36.71 0.06 15.67
N LEU A 684 -37.01 0.09 14.37
CA LEU A 684 -38.25 -0.49 13.82
C LEU A 684 -38.36 -1.98 14.14
N LEU A 685 -37.27 -2.74 13.98
CA LEU A 685 -37.24 -4.17 14.28
C LEU A 685 -37.39 -4.43 15.79
N GLY A 686 -36.69 -3.67 16.64
CA GLY A 686 -36.77 -3.81 18.10
C GLY A 686 -38.13 -3.45 18.69
N ASP A 687 -38.85 -2.51 18.07
CA ASP A 687 -40.20 -2.11 18.51
C ASP A 687 -41.30 -3.06 18.00
N ALA A 688 -41.04 -3.86 16.97
CA ALA A 688 -42.01 -4.76 16.38
C ALA A 688 -42.15 -6.06 17.20
N HIS A 689 -43.37 -6.60 17.23
CA HIS A 689 -43.58 -7.94 17.80
C HIS A 689 -43.22 -9.04 16.78
N VAL A 690 -43.46 -8.77 15.48
CA VAL A 690 -43.14 -9.66 14.37
C VAL A 690 -42.74 -8.86 13.13
N PHE A 691 -41.83 -9.43 12.34
CA PHE A 691 -41.46 -8.93 11.02
C PHE A 691 -42.15 -9.76 9.93
N ALA A 692 -42.75 -9.12 8.93
CA ALA A 692 -43.44 -9.76 7.83
C ALA A 692 -42.67 -9.60 6.51
N ALA A 693 -42.36 -10.72 5.87
CA ALA A 693 -41.73 -10.81 4.55
C ALA A 693 -42.62 -11.61 3.57
N PRO A 694 -43.76 -11.04 3.12
CA PRO A 694 -44.75 -11.71 2.27
C PRO A 694 -44.31 -11.75 0.80
N CYS A 695 -43.08 -12.17 0.52
CA CYS A 695 -42.52 -12.14 -0.84
C CYS A 695 -43.32 -13.01 -1.82
N VAL A 696 -43.34 -12.62 -3.09
CA VAL A 696 -44.02 -13.33 -4.18
C VAL A 696 -43.13 -13.36 -5.43
N GLN A 697 -43.39 -14.27 -6.36
CA GLN A 697 -42.75 -14.27 -7.67
C GLN A 697 -43.36 -13.17 -8.55
N ALA A 698 -42.54 -12.29 -9.11
CA ALA A 698 -43.01 -11.28 -10.05
C ALA A 698 -43.27 -11.85 -11.46
N ALA A 699 -44.03 -11.12 -12.28
CA ALA A 699 -44.44 -11.54 -13.61
C ALA A 699 -43.28 -11.71 -14.62
N ASP A 700 -42.16 -11.03 -14.38
CA ASP A 700 -40.90 -11.10 -15.15
C ASP A 700 -39.98 -12.25 -14.69
N GLY A 701 -40.50 -13.21 -13.92
CA GLY A 701 -39.74 -14.30 -13.33
C GLY A 701 -38.80 -13.88 -12.20
N ASN A 702 -38.70 -12.59 -11.88
CA ASN A 702 -37.78 -12.07 -10.88
C ASN A 702 -38.29 -12.40 -9.47
N ILE A 703 -37.45 -13.12 -8.73
CA ILE A 703 -37.74 -13.52 -7.36
C ILE A 703 -36.77 -12.79 -6.42
N ASP A 704 -37.18 -12.57 -5.18
CA ASP A 704 -36.22 -12.13 -4.15
C ASP A 704 -35.42 -13.33 -3.67
N GLY A 705 -34.09 -13.26 -3.75
CA GLY A 705 -33.20 -14.39 -3.43
C GLY A 705 -33.36 -14.82 -1.98
N LEU A 706 -32.68 -14.09 -1.09
CA LEU A 706 -32.82 -14.16 0.36
C LEU A 706 -32.69 -12.72 0.89
N PRO A 707 -33.80 -12.05 1.24
CA PRO A 707 -33.76 -10.67 1.69
C PRO A 707 -32.89 -10.52 2.94
N THR A 708 -31.85 -9.69 2.89
CA THR A 708 -30.96 -9.47 4.04
C THR A 708 -31.69 -9.01 5.30
N VAL A 709 -32.73 -8.19 5.17
CA VAL A 709 -33.53 -7.72 6.31
C VAL A 709 -34.24 -8.84 7.09
N VAL A 710 -34.53 -9.98 6.44
CA VAL A 710 -35.04 -11.16 7.16
C VAL A 710 -33.96 -11.70 8.08
N LEU A 711 -32.71 -11.77 7.59
CA LEU A 711 -31.57 -12.15 8.41
C LEU A 711 -31.33 -11.13 9.54
N GLU A 712 -31.47 -9.83 9.26
CA GLU A 712 -31.32 -8.76 10.26
C GLU A 712 -32.37 -8.88 11.38
N SER A 713 -33.62 -9.17 11.02
CA SER A 713 -34.72 -9.44 11.94
C SER A 713 -34.41 -10.63 12.83
N MET A 714 -34.00 -11.75 12.22
CA MET A 714 -33.63 -12.97 12.93
C MET A 714 -32.41 -12.77 13.84
N ALA A 715 -31.41 -12.01 13.38
CA ALA A 715 -30.21 -11.68 14.16
C ALA A 715 -30.54 -10.82 15.39
N SER A 716 -31.49 -9.90 15.26
CA SER A 716 -31.86 -8.95 16.32
C SER A 716 -32.85 -9.56 17.33
N GLY A 717 -33.44 -10.72 17.01
CA GLY A 717 -34.41 -11.42 17.85
C GLY A 717 -35.87 -11.06 17.58
N THR A 718 -36.17 -10.40 16.45
CA THR A 718 -37.54 -10.12 15.99
C THR A 718 -38.07 -11.32 15.17
N PRO A 719 -39.12 -12.04 15.63
CA PRO A 719 -39.65 -13.21 14.95
C PRO A 719 -40.18 -12.89 13.56
N VAL A 720 -39.99 -13.81 12.61
CA VAL A 720 -40.33 -13.59 11.19
C VAL A 720 -41.55 -14.41 10.78
N ILE A 721 -42.45 -13.77 10.02
CA ILE A 721 -43.49 -14.41 9.21
C ILE A 721 -43.12 -14.18 7.75
N ALA A 722 -42.81 -15.25 7.01
CA ALA A 722 -42.38 -15.17 5.62
C ALA A 722 -43.18 -16.13 4.73
N THR A 723 -43.07 -15.94 3.43
CA THR A 723 -43.62 -16.86 2.42
C THR A 723 -42.53 -17.76 1.84
N ALA A 724 -42.92 -18.95 1.40
CA ALA A 724 -42.03 -19.97 0.87
C ALA A 724 -41.58 -19.65 -0.58
N VAL A 725 -40.72 -18.64 -0.71
CA VAL A 725 -40.17 -18.17 -2.00
C VAL A 725 -38.65 -18.18 -1.96
N SER A 726 -38.02 -18.76 -2.99
CA SER A 726 -36.55 -18.80 -3.18
C SER A 726 -35.83 -19.31 -1.92
N GLY A 727 -34.91 -18.53 -1.31
CA GLY A 727 -34.10 -18.94 -0.16
C GLY A 727 -34.74 -18.69 1.20
N LEU A 728 -35.95 -18.10 1.27
CA LEU A 728 -36.64 -17.89 2.55
C LEU A 728 -36.89 -19.19 3.35
N PRO A 729 -37.28 -20.32 2.73
CA PRO A 729 -37.44 -21.60 3.43
C PRO A 729 -36.15 -22.13 4.08
N GLU A 730 -34.97 -21.67 3.64
CA GLU A 730 -33.68 -22.11 4.17
C GLU A 730 -33.42 -21.52 5.56
N VAL A 731 -33.94 -20.32 5.83
CA VAL A 731 -33.75 -19.58 7.09
C VAL A 731 -35.00 -19.51 7.96
N VAL A 732 -36.20 -19.50 7.36
CA VAL A 732 -37.49 -19.53 8.07
C VAL A 732 -38.05 -20.95 8.01
N ARG A 733 -37.66 -21.76 8.99
CA ARG A 733 -38.15 -23.12 9.21
C ARG A 733 -39.43 -23.03 10.02
N ASP A 734 -40.53 -23.52 9.44
CA ASP A 734 -41.87 -23.34 10.00
C ASP A 734 -41.97 -23.80 11.46
N LYS A 735 -42.36 -22.88 12.34
CA LYS A 735 -42.50 -23.00 13.79
C LYS A 735 -41.21 -23.33 14.55
N ASP A 736 -40.06 -23.28 13.89
CA ASP A 736 -38.74 -23.47 14.51
C ASP A 736 -37.98 -22.14 14.56
N THR A 737 -37.72 -21.50 13.42
CA THR A 737 -37.02 -20.20 13.35
C THR A 737 -37.93 -19.04 12.92
N GLY A 738 -39.17 -19.35 12.57
CA GLY A 738 -40.22 -18.38 12.23
C GLY A 738 -41.45 -19.10 11.67
N ILE A 739 -42.35 -18.37 11.03
CA ILE A 739 -43.58 -18.93 10.45
C ILE A 739 -43.49 -18.83 8.92
N LEU A 740 -43.67 -19.96 8.23
CA LEU A 740 -43.55 -20.04 6.78
C LEU A 740 -44.90 -20.33 6.14
N LEU A 741 -45.31 -19.48 5.20
CA LEU A 741 -46.63 -19.54 4.55
C LEU A 741 -46.51 -19.75 3.03
N ALA A 742 -47.61 -20.15 2.39
CA ALA A 742 -47.68 -20.17 0.94
C ALA A 742 -47.67 -18.73 0.37
N PRO A 743 -46.97 -18.48 -0.75
CA PRO A 743 -46.96 -17.15 -1.39
C PRO A 743 -48.37 -16.76 -1.89
N GLY A 744 -48.76 -15.50 -1.69
CA GLY A 744 -50.08 -14.98 -2.09
C GLY A 744 -51.26 -15.41 -1.20
N ASP A 745 -51.04 -16.19 -0.15
CA ASP A 745 -52.08 -16.62 0.78
C ASP A 745 -52.35 -15.56 1.86
N VAL A 746 -53.15 -14.57 1.48
CA VAL A 746 -53.59 -13.46 2.36
C VAL A 746 -54.34 -13.97 3.58
N ASP A 747 -55.06 -15.09 3.44
CA ASP A 747 -55.93 -15.64 4.47
C ASP A 747 -55.10 -16.32 5.56
N ALA A 748 -54.14 -17.15 5.16
CA ALA A 748 -53.17 -17.75 6.09
C ALA A 748 -52.32 -16.68 6.79
N LEU A 749 -51.96 -15.60 6.10
CA LEU A 749 -51.24 -14.48 6.73
C LEU A 749 -52.10 -13.79 7.79
N ALA A 750 -53.37 -13.52 7.52
CA ALA A 750 -54.29 -12.91 8.47
C ALA A 750 -54.58 -13.80 9.70
N GLU A 751 -54.75 -15.10 9.48
CA GLU A 751 -54.93 -16.10 10.54
C GLU A 751 -53.68 -16.20 11.42
N THR A 752 -52.49 -16.16 10.81
CA THR A 752 -51.22 -16.15 11.54
C THR A 752 -51.10 -14.92 12.41
N LEU A 753 -51.37 -13.72 11.89
CA LEU A 753 -51.38 -12.49 12.68
C LEU A 753 -52.36 -12.55 13.86
N THR A 754 -53.54 -13.14 13.64
CA THR A 754 -54.54 -13.36 14.69
C THR A 754 -54.02 -14.27 15.79
N ARG A 755 -53.40 -15.40 15.42
CA ARG A 755 -52.82 -16.36 16.38
C ARG A 755 -51.63 -15.78 17.15
N VAL A 756 -50.78 -15.00 16.49
CA VAL A 756 -49.67 -14.27 17.14
C VAL A 756 -50.22 -13.28 18.16
N ALA A 757 -51.25 -12.49 17.81
CA ALA A 757 -51.87 -11.55 18.75
C ALA A 757 -52.49 -12.24 19.97
N ALA A 758 -52.96 -13.48 19.82
CA ALA A 758 -53.49 -14.31 20.90
C ALA A 758 -52.40 -15.05 21.72
N GLY A 759 -51.11 -14.88 21.41
CA GLY A 759 -50.02 -15.58 22.09
C GLY A 759 -49.92 -17.07 21.74
N GLY A 760 -50.44 -17.48 20.58
CA GLY A 760 -50.51 -18.89 20.16
C GLY A 760 -49.20 -19.50 19.63
N PHE A 761 -48.06 -18.82 19.80
CA PHE A 761 -46.73 -19.26 19.35
C PHE A 761 -45.65 -18.92 20.38
N ASP A 762 -44.64 -19.78 20.49
CA ASP A 762 -43.42 -19.50 21.25
C ASP A 762 -42.46 -18.62 20.44
N LEU A 763 -42.74 -17.32 20.42
CA LEU A 763 -41.95 -16.35 19.67
C LEU A 763 -40.52 -16.19 20.21
N THR A 764 -40.33 -16.36 21.52
CA THR A 764 -39.00 -16.27 22.15
C THR A 764 -38.15 -17.46 21.75
N GLY A 765 -38.69 -18.68 21.83
CA GLY A 765 -38.02 -19.88 21.33
C GLY A 765 -37.64 -19.75 19.85
N MET A 766 -38.57 -19.30 19.01
CA MET A 766 -38.30 -19.09 17.58
C MET A 766 -37.21 -18.07 17.33
N ALA A 767 -37.23 -16.93 18.03
CA ALA A 767 -36.21 -15.89 17.89
C ALA A 767 -34.82 -16.39 18.31
N ARG A 768 -34.71 -17.21 19.35
CA ARG A 768 -33.44 -17.81 19.78
C ARG A 768 -32.90 -18.82 18.78
N ASN A 769 -33.76 -19.70 18.27
CA ASN A 769 -33.39 -20.67 17.23
C ASN A 769 -32.96 -19.96 15.94
N ALA A 770 -33.69 -18.91 15.56
CA ALA A 770 -33.34 -18.04 14.44
C ALA A 770 -31.96 -17.40 14.64
N ARG A 771 -31.70 -16.80 15.80
CA ARG A 771 -30.39 -16.21 16.11
C ARG A 771 -29.27 -17.24 16.02
N ALA A 772 -29.45 -18.43 16.60
CA ALA A 772 -28.45 -19.50 16.56
C ALA A 772 -28.13 -19.91 15.11
N LEU A 773 -29.15 -20.06 14.26
CA LEU A 773 -28.96 -20.35 12.83
C LEU A 773 -28.18 -19.23 12.11
N ILE A 774 -28.48 -17.96 12.41
CA ILE A 774 -27.78 -16.82 11.83
C ILE A 774 -26.31 -16.79 12.26
N GLU A 775 -26.02 -17.01 13.54
CA GLU A 775 -24.63 -17.09 14.05
C GLU A 775 -23.85 -18.26 13.46
N GLU A 776 -24.52 -19.38 13.23
CA GLU A 776 -23.90 -20.58 12.65
C GLU A 776 -23.53 -20.35 11.18
N ARG A 777 -24.49 -19.89 10.36
CA ARG A 777 -24.39 -19.94 8.89
C ARG A 777 -24.27 -18.58 8.19
N PHE A 778 -24.56 -17.47 8.85
CA PHE A 778 -24.67 -16.15 8.22
C PHE A 778 -23.76 -15.08 8.86
N ASP A 779 -22.77 -15.48 9.67
CA ASP A 779 -21.71 -14.58 10.16
C ASP A 779 -20.73 -14.24 9.02
N SER A 780 -20.55 -12.95 8.75
CA SER A 780 -19.66 -12.47 7.69
C SER A 780 -18.21 -12.90 7.87
N ARG A 781 -17.73 -13.06 9.11
CA ARG A 781 -16.37 -13.52 9.40
C ARG A 781 -16.15 -14.96 8.96
N LYS A 782 -17.14 -15.83 9.21
CA LYS A 782 -17.08 -17.24 8.80
C LYS A 782 -17.16 -17.39 7.28
N GLN A 783 -18.05 -16.63 6.65
CA GLN A 783 -18.19 -16.64 5.19
C GLN A 783 -16.92 -16.10 4.50
N ALA A 784 -16.39 -14.98 4.99
CA ALA A 784 -15.14 -14.41 4.48
C ALA A 784 -13.97 -15.41 4.58
N ALA A 785 -13.80 -16.08 5.72
CA ALA A 785 -12.74 -17.06 5.90
C ALA A 785 -12.83 -18.23 4.90
N ALA A 786 -14.03 -18.80 4.73
CA ALA A 786 -14.26 -19.88 3.77
C ALA A 786 -13.93 -19.44 2.33
N LEU A 787 -14.27 -18.21 1.96
CA LEU A 787 -13.97 -17.66 0.64
C LEU A 787 -12.46 -17.43 0.45
N SER A 788 -11.78 -16.86 1.45
CA SER A 788 -10.33 -16.68 1.42
C SER A 788 -9.59 -18.01 1.28
N ASP A 789 -10.03 -19.06 1.98
CA ASP A 789 -9.44 -20.40 1.89
C ASP A 789 -9.56 -20.99 0.49
N TRP A 790 -10.70 -20.79 -0.17
CA TRP A 790 -10.91 -21.25 -1.54
C TRP A 790 -10.00 -20.54 -2.55
N GLU A 791 -9.75 -19.25 -2.35
CA GLU A 791 -8.97 -18.42 -3.25
C GLU A 791 -7.45 -18.48 -3.00
N ALA A 792 -7.03 -18.94 -1.81
CA ALA A 792 -5.63 -19.13 -1.43
C ALA A 792 -4.99 -20.39 -2.04
N GLY A 793 -5.79 -21.36 -2.51
CA GLY A 793 -5.35 -22.56 -3.20
C GLY A 793 -4.80 -23.65 -2.29
N GLU A 794 -5.63 -24.64 -1.96
CA GLU A 794 -5.12 -26.01 -1.80
C GLU A 794 -4.65 -26.49 -3.18
N ALA A 795 -3.34 -26.65 -3.34
CA ALA A 795 -2.80 -27.56 -4.35
C ALA A 795 -3.49 -28.92 -4.17
N GLY A 796 -4.05 -29.46 -5.26
CA GLY A 796 -4.94 -30.62 -5.25
C GLY A 796 -4.61 -31.70 -4.22
N GLY A 797 -5.43 -31.78 -3.18
CA GLY A 797 -5.58 -32.94 -2.32
C GLY A 797 -6.97 -33.51 -2.53
N GLU A 798 -7.04 -34.73 -3.06
CA GLU A 798 -8.26 -35.54 -3.07
C GLU A 798 -8.82 -35.64 -1.64
N ARG A 799 -10.11 -35.32 -1.48
CA ARG A 799 -10.95 -35.87 -0.42
C ARG A 799 -12.27 -36.35 -1.01
#